data_AF-A0A7K5C7U7-F1
#
_entry.id   AF-A0A7K5C7U7-F1
#
_cell.length_a   1.000
_cell.length_b   1.000
_cell.length_c   1.000
_cell.angle_alpha   90.00
_cell.angle_beta   90.00
_cell.angle_gamma   90.00
#
_symmetry.space_group_name_H-M   'P 1'
#
loop_
_entity.id
_entity.type
_entity.pdbx_description
1 polymer ?
#
loop_
_entity_poly.entity_id
_entity_poly.type
_entity_poly.pdbx_seq_one_letter_code
_entity_poly.pdbx_strand_id
1 'polypeptide(L)'
;ETNVRKEKELTMKEWILRYAEQQSDEEKDESVKETDEEKFDPNERYIHLFAKLSEAKEQAGISKQDKDKQGQKAAQEKIRRIQQEMAALEEHPVFNPAIKISNQHQNEKKKTPSPQPPETTLNLGLLEKPDGAAKEDKVKKRDPLDVRNFDYSARSWTGKSPKQFLIDWCRKNFPKSPNPAFEKIPVGKYWKCRVRIIKSSDDVMAMCPTIVTEDSMQAQHLAATLALYHLTKGQSVHQLLPPTYRDVWLEWRDIEKKKEEESKMETNKPRDTFIAKLLNKLKQQQQLQSENQPRLSEGPEDSWENLVSDEDFSSLSLETSDADNLEPSRILFKKLQSSSRYQRLLKERQELPVFKHRYSIVETLKKHRVVVVAGETGSGKSTQVPHFLLEDLLLDEGSKKCNIVCTQPRRISAVSLATRVCEELGCESGPGGKNSLCGYQIRMESRTGEATRLLYCTTGVLLRKLQEDGLLSSISHVIVDEVHERSVQSDFLLVILREILHKRSDLHLILMSATVDSEKFSSYFSHCPILRISGRSYPVEIFHVEDVIEATGYVLEKDSEYCQKFLEEEEEVTINVTGKGGSTTKHQEYVPVPSGSGIDLAPYYAKYSNRTQQAILYMNPYKINLELILELLAYLDRSPQFKNIEGAVLIFLPGLAHIQQLYDLISTDRRFNLHDRHRLIALHSVLSTQDQAAAFTIPPLGIRKIVLATNIAETGITIPDVVFVIDTGRTKENRYHESSQMSSLEETFVSKASALQRQGRAGRVRDGFCFRMYTRDRFESFMEYSVPEILRVPLEELCLHIMKCSLGSPEDFLSRALDPPQQQVIGNAMNLLRKIGACQLNEPKLTPLGQHLAALPVNVKIGKMLIFGAIFGCLDPVVS
;
A
#
# COMPACT_ATOMS: atom_id res chain seq x y z
N GLU A 1 -3.44 18.02 -42.37
CA GLU A 1 -4.73 17.42 -42.00
C GLU A 1 -4.49 16.00 -41.49
N THR A 2 -3.83 15.73 -40.36
CA THR A 2 -4.16 15.94 -38.92
C THR A 2 -5.50 15.37 -38.48
N ASN A 3 -5.50 14.12 -38.00
CA ASN A 3 -6.37 13.72 -36.89
C ASN A 3 -5.75 12.55 -36.09
N VAL A 4 -4.74 12.87 -35.27
CA VAL A 4 -4.22 11.97 -34.23
C VAL A 4 -5.13 12.13 -33.01
N ARG A 5 -5.77 11.04 -32.60
CA ARG A 5 -6.58 10.96 -31.38
C ARG A 5 -5.68 11.25 -30.17
N LYS A 6 -5.91 12.38 -29.51
CA LYS A 6 -5.40 12.66 -28.16
C LYS A 6 -6.05 11.69 -27.19
N GLU A 7 -5.31 10.67 -26.74
CA GLU A 7 -5.59 10.04 -25.45
C GLU A 7 -5.48 11.13 -24.39
N LYS A 8 -6.54 11.32 -23.60
CA LYS A 8 -6.48 12.19 -22.43
C LYS A 8 -5.59 11.50 -21.41
N GLU A 9 -4.35 11.99 -21.27
CA GLU A 9 -3.53 11.72 -20.09
C GLU A 9 -4.38 12.05 -18.85
N LEU A 10 -4.66 11.03 -18.04
CA LEU A 10 -5.20 11.22 -16.70
C LEU A 10 -4.18 12.06 -15.93
N THR A 11 -4.60 13.21 -15.42
CA THR A 11 -3.70 14.07 -14.68
C THR A 11 -3.26 13.35 -13.41
N MET A 12 -1.98 13.44 -13.04
CA MET A 12 -1.43 12.79 -11.83
C MET A 12 -2.29 13.08 -10.58
N LYS A 13 -2.92 14.26 -10.53
CA LYS A 13 -3.92 14.65 -9.54
C LYS A 13 -5.15 13.73 -9.49
N GLU A 14 -5.73 13.34 -10.62
CA GLU A 14 -6.89 12.44 -10.70
C GLU A 14 -6.54 11.00 -10.29
N TRP A 15 -5.32 10.55 -10.60
CA TRP A 15 -4.85 9.23 -10.19
C TRP A 15 -4.58 9.18 -8.68
N ILE A 16 -3.94 10.22 -8.15
CA ILE A 16 -3.66 10.44 -6.74
C ILE A 16 -4.97 10.50 -5.92
N LEU A 17 -5.96 11.26 -6.39
CA LEU A 17 -7.28 11.38 -5.73
C LEU A 17 -8.01 10.03 -5.67
N ARG A 18 -7.97 9.22 -6.73
CA ARG A 18 -8.60 7.88 -6.72
C ARG A 18 -7.98 6.93 -5.71
N TYR A 19 -6.68 7.04 -5.46
CA TYR A 19 -6.00 6.21 -4.47
C TYR A 19 -6.16 6.76 -3.05
N ALA A 20 -6.22 8.09 -2.89
CA ALA A 20 -6.50 8.75 -1.61
C ALA A 20 -7.93 8.45 -1.12
N GLU A 21 -8.91 8.44 -2.02
CA GLU A 21 -10.29 8.07 -1.71
C GLU A 21 -10.38 6.62 -1.18
N GLN A 22 -9.60 5.70 -1.75
CA GLN A 22 -9.50 4.30 -1.30
C GLN A 22 -8.84 4.16 0.09
N GLN A 23 -7.83 4.96 0.43
CA GLN A 23 -7.24 4.96 1.78
C GLN A 23 -8.10 5.69 2.82
N SER A 24 -8.84 6.73 2.42
CA SER A 24 -9.67 7.51 3.36
C SER A 24 -10.87 6.72 3.89
N ASP A 25 -11.28 5.68 3.17
CA ASP A 25 -12.32 4.76 3.63
C ASP A 25 -11.79 3.75 4.67
N GLU A 26 -10.47 3.49 4.71
CA GLU A 26 -9.82 2.72 5.78
C GLU A 26 -9.51 3.60 7.02
N GLU A 27 -9.09 4.86 6.84
CA GLU A 27 -8.76 5.77 7.97
C GLU A 27 -10.00 6.33 8.71
N LYS A 28 -11.19 6.33 8.09
CA LYS A 28 -12.43 6.78 8.76
C LYS A 28 -12.93 5.81 9.82
N ASP A 29 -12.55 4.54 9.77
CA ASP A 29 -12.85 3.56 10.82
C ASP A 29 -11.91 3.66 12.04
N GLU A 30 -10.78 4.39 11.93
CA GLU A 30 -9.78 4.53 13.00
C GLU A 30 -9.95 5.80 13.86
N SER A 31 -10.74 6.78 13.42
CA SER A 31 -10.86 8.07 14.14
C SER A 31 -11.89 8.14 15.28
N VAL A 32 -12.52 7.02 15.64
CA VAL A 32 -13.50 6.96 16.75
C VAL A 32 -13.16 5.83 17.73
N LYS A 33 -11.89 5.69 18.14
CA LYS A 33 -11.54 4.86 19.30
C LYS A 33 -10.28 5.36 19.99
N GLU A 34 -10.36 6.45 20.71
CA GLU A 34 -9.42 6.72 21.80
C GLU A 34 -10.01 7.73 22.78
N THR A 35 -10.92 7.23 23.62
CA THR A 35 -11.08 7.55 25.06
C THR A 35 -12.35 6.84 25.50
N ASP A 36 -12.24 5.75 26.24
CA ASP A 36 -13.14 5.45 27.36
C ASP A 36 -12.65 4.16 28.03
N GLU A 37 -12.29 4.28 29.31
CA GLU A 37 -12.23 3.15 30.22
C GLU A 37 -13.59 2.43 30.16
N GLU A 38 -13.60 1.14 29.80
CA GLU A 38 -14.81 0.33 29.64
C GLU A 38 -15.69 0.39 30.91
N LYS A 39 -16.71 1.24 30.90
CA LYS A 39 -17.79 1.20 31.87
C LYS A 39 -18.64 -0.03 31.56
N PHE A 40 -18.55 -1.03 32.43
CA PHE A 40 -19.42 -2.21 32.45
C PHE A 40 -20.90 -1.79 32.54
N ASP A 41 -21.67 -1.96 31.46
CA ASP A 41 -23.15 -1.82 31.46
C ASP A 41 -23.82 -3.21 31.58
N PRO A 42 -24.45 -3.52 32.72
CA PRO A 42 -25.16 -4.78 32.95
C PRO A 42 -26.30 -5.04 31.94
N ASN A 43 -26.92 -3.99 31.40
CA ASN A 43 -28.08 -4.12 30.50
C ASN A 43 -27.67 -4.58 29.11
N GLU A 44 -26.59 -4.00 28.57
CA GLU A 44 -26.01 -4.41 27.29
C GLU A 44 -25.49 -5.85 27.36
N ARG A 45 -24.84 -6.20 28.47
CA ARG A 45 -24.39 -7.56 28.73
C ARG A 45 -25.55 -8.56 28.82
N TYR A 46 -26.67 -8.19 29.43
CA TYR A 46 -27.86 -9.03 29.53
C TYR A 46 -28.50 -9.32 28.16
N ILE A 47 -28.59 -8.31 27.27
CA ILE A 47 -29.11 -8.48 25.90
C ILE A 47 -28.22 -9.44 25.10
N HIS A 48 -26.90 -9.28 25.22
CA HIS A 48 -25.95 -10.15 24.53
C HIS A 48 -25.99 -11.61 25.04
N LEU A 49 -26.17 -11.81 26.35
CA LEU A 49 -26.36 -13.16 26.92
C LEU A 49 -27.69 -13.78 26.49
N PHE A 50 -28.75 -12.98 26.33
CA PHE A 50 -30.04 -13.47 25.82
C PHE A 50 -29.93 -13.98 24.38
N ALA A 51 -29.20 -13.29 23.50
CA ALA A 51 -28.93 -13.75 22.14
C ALA A 51 -28.19 -15.10 22.13
N LYS A 52 -27.14 -15.23 22.95
CA LYS A 52 -26.39 -16.49 23.11
C LYS A 52 -27.23 -17.62 23.70
N LEU A 53 -28.18 -17.30 24.57
CA LEU A 53 -29.12 -18.27 25.13
C LEU A 53 -30.07 -18.82 24.06
N SER A 54 -30.51 -17.98 23.13
CA SER A 54 -31.35 -18.42 22.00
C SER A 54 -30.58 -19.36 21.08
N GLU A 55 -29.34 -19.01 20.71
CA GLU A 55 -28.46 -19.82 19.87
C GLU A 55 -28.13 -21.18 20.53
N ALA A 56 -27.81 -21.18 21.83
CA ALA A 56 -27.55 -22.40 22.58
C ALA A 56 -28.78 -23.32 22.67
N LYS A 57 -30.00 -22.76 22.74
CA LYS A 57 -31.26 -23.51 22.71
C LYS A 57 -31.54 -24.12 21.34
N GLU A 58 -31.26 -23.39 20.27
CA GLU A 58 -31.37 -23.88 18.90
C GLU A 58 -30.41 -25.05 18.67
N GLN A 59 -29.17 -24.91 19.11
CA GLN A 59 -28.16 -25.96 19.00
C GLN A 59 -28.50 -27.20 19.84
N ALA A 60 -29.10 -27.03 21.02
CA ALA A 60 -29.66 -28.15 21.79
C ALA A 60 -30.83 -28.84 21.05
N GLY A 61 -31.62 -28.10 20.27
CA GLY A 61 -32.68 -28.61 19.41
C GLY A 61 -32.14 -29.45 18.24
N ILE A 62 -31.10 -28.96 17.57
CA ILE A 62 -30.42 -29.65 16.46
C ILE A 62 -29.75 -30.94 16.97
N SER A 63 -28.95 -30.87 18.04
CA SER A 63 -28.32 -32.07 18.61
C SER A 63 -29.35 -33.13 19.09
N LYS A 64 -30.55 -32.69 19.48
CA LYS A 64 -31.65 -33.59 19.83
C LYS A 64 -32.29 -34.24 18.59
N GLN A 65 -32.40 -33.53 17.48
CA GLN A 65 -32.84 -34.09 16.19
C GLN A 65 -31.83 -35.10 15.65
N ASP A 66 -30.54 -34.81 15.80
CA ASP A 66 -29.43 -35.66 15.33
C ASP A 66 -29.10 -36.84 16.26
N LYS A 67 -29.84 -37.01 17.36
CA LYS A 67 -29.63 -38.03 18.41
C LYS A 67 -28.22 -38.02 19.03
N ASP A 68 -27.51 -36.89 18.96
CA ASP A 68 -26.21 -36.70 19.60
C ASP A 68 -26.40 -36.39 21.10
N LYS A 69 -26.26 -37.43 21.93
CA LYS A 69 -26.38 -37.32 23.39
C LYS A 69 -25.28 -36.46 24.01
N GLN A 70 -24.10 -36.37 23.39
CA GLN A 70 -22.96 -35.66 23.96
C GLN A 70 -23.04 -34.16 23.64
N GLY A 71 -23.38 -33.82 22.40
CA GLY A 71 -23.70 -32.44 21.99
C GLY A 71 -24.90 -31.87 22.73
N GLN A 72 -25.96 -32.68 22.94
CA GLN A 72 -27.11 -32.26 23.72
C GLN A 72 -26.75 -31.91 25.18
N LYS A 73 -25.93 -32.73 25.83
CA LYS A 73 -25.49 -32.49 27.22
C LYS A 73 -24.60 -31.24 27.32
N ALA A 74 -23.71 -31.03 26.34
CA ALA A 74 -22.85 -29.85 26.28
C ALA A 74 -23.65 -28.55 26.04
N ALA A 75 -24.64 -28.59 25.15
CA ALA A 75 -25.52 -27.46 24.90
C ALA A 75 -26.41 -27.13 26.12
N GLN A 76 -26.92 -28.16 26.82
CA GLN A 76 -27.67 -27.96 28.07
C GLN A 76 -26.84 -27.32 29.19
N GLU A 77 -25.57 -27.73 29.34
CA GLU A 77 -24.68 -27.13 30.35
C GLU A 77 -24.34 -25.67 30.00
N LYS A 78 -24.17 -25.34 28.70
CA LYS A 78 -24.01 -23.95 28.23
C LYS A 78 -25.23 -23.10 28.53
N ILE A 79 -26.44 -23.60 28.27
CA ILE A 79 -27.69 -22.90 28.60
C ILE A 79 -27.76 -22.62 30.10
N ARG A 80 -27.42 -23.61 30.95
CA ARG A 80 -27.43 -23.46 32.41
C ARG A 80 -26.47 -22.36 32.89
N ARG A 81 -25.26 -22.28 32.34
CA ARG A 81 -24.28 -21.24 32.69
C ARG A 81 -24.74 -19.85 32.28
N ILE A 82 -25.27 -19.70 31.07
CA ILE A 82 -25.77 -18.41 30.58
C ILE A 82 -26.95 -17.94 31.43
N GLN A 83 -27.85 -18.84 31.83
CA GLN A 83 -28.96 -18.50 32.73
C GLN A 83 -28.50 -18.05 34.12
N GLN A 84 -27.43 -18.65 34.67
CA GLN A 84 -26.84 -18.22 35.94
C GLN A 84 -26.19 -16.83 35.84
N GLU A 85 -25.47 -16.54 34.76
CA GLU A 85 -24.85 -15.24 34.52
C GLU A 85 -25.91 -14.14 34.30
N MET A 86 -26.98 -14.45 33.58
CA MET A 86 -28.13 -13.55 33.42
C MET A 86 -28.83 -13.27 34.76
N ALA A 87 -29.02 -14.27 35.61
CA ALA A 87 -29.63 -14.08 36.93
C ALA A 87 -28.78 -13.16 37.83
N ALA A 88 -27.45 -13.28 37.78
CA ALA A 88 -26.55 -12.39 38.53
C ALA A 88 -26.61 -10.93 38.04
N LEU A 89 -26.86 -10.70 36.75
CA LEU A 89 -27.02 -9.36 36.17
C LEU A 89 -28.39 -8.74 36.49
N GLU A 90 -29.44 -9.56 36.65
CA GLU A 90 -30.76 -9.10 37.09
C GLU A 90 -30.77 -8.57 38.54
N GLU A 91 -29.83 -9.01 39.37
CA GLU A 91 -29.66 -8.53 40.75
C GLU A 91 -28.86 -7.21 40.85
N HIS A 92 -28.34 -6.69 39.73
CA HIS A 92 -27.51 -5.49 39.71
C HIS A 92 -28.35 -4.21 39.90
N PRO A 93 -27.94 -3.23 40.74
CA PRO A 93 -28.74 -2.04 41.08
C PRO A 93 -29.04 -1.09 39.91
N VAL A 94 -28.31 -1.21 38.79
CA VAL A 94 -28.46 -0.40 37.57
C VAL A 94 -29.18 -1.18 36.44
N PHE A 95 -29.65 -2.41 36.73
CA PHE A 95 -30.37 -3.23 35.76
C PHE A 95 -31.78 -2.69 35.51
N ASN A 96 -32.15 -2.52 34.25
CA ASN A 96 -33.47 -2.04 33.84
C ASN A 96 -34.45 -3.23 33.68
N PRO A 97 -35.47 -3.37 34.56
CA PRO A 97 -36.39 -4.51 34.53
C PRO A 97 -37.23 -4.60 33.24
N ALA A 98 -37.36 -3.51 32.48
CA ALA A 98 -38.10 -3.48 31.22
C ALA A 98 -37.43 -4.30 30.09
N ILE A 99 -36.14 -4.62 30.22
CA ILE A 99 -35.37 -5.43 29.25
C ILE A 99 -35.58 -6.93 29.49
N LYS A 100 -36.21 -7.31 30.61
CA LYS A 100 -36.48 -8.71 30.96
C LYS A 100 -37.60 -9.29 30.08
N ILE A 101 -37.22 -10.07 29.08
CA ILE A 101 -38.16 -10.71 28.14
C ILE A 101 -38.81 -11.94 28.82
N SER A 102 -40.12 -11.89 29.06
CA SER A 102 -40.89 -13.00 29.64
C SER A 102 -41.29 -14.04 28.59
N ASN A 103 -40.98 -15.32 28.83
CA ASN A 103 -41.47 -16.44 28.02
C ASN A 103 -42.97 -16.70 28.30
N GLN A 104 -43.86 -16.02 27.58
CA GLN A 104 -45.27 -16.40 27.46
C GLN A 104 -45.66 -16.35 25.98
N HIS A 105 -45.76 -17.52 25.36
CA HIS A 105 -46.74 -17.91 24.33
C HIS A 105 -46.42 -19.35 23.86
N GLN A 106 -46.57 -20.30 24.78
CA GLN A 106 -47.01 -21.67 24.47
C GLN A 106 -48.32 -21.88 25.20
N ASN A 107 -49.45 -21.74 24.50
CA ASN A 107 -50.71 -22.44 24.78
C ASN A 107 -51.80 -21.94 23.82
N GLU A 108 -51.99 -22.64 22.71
CA GLU A 108 -53.31 -22.85 22.11
C GLU A 108 -53.32 -24.17 21.32
N LYS A 109 -54.49 -24.80 21.26
CA LYS A 109 -54.71 -26.25 21.35
C LYS A 109 -54.74 -27.01 20.01
N LYS A 110 -54.39 -28.31 20.12
CA LYS A 110 -54.55 -29.46 19.20
C LYS A 110 -55.89 -29.57 18.44
N LYS A 111 -55.82 -30.05 17.18
CA LYS A 111 -56.58 -31.22 16.64
C LYS A 111 -55.91 -31.78 15.36
N THR A 112 -55.80 -33.11 15.29
CA THR A 112 -55.39 -34.02 14.18
C THR A 112 -56.59 -34.96 13.85
N PRO A 113 -56.60 -35.93 12.87
CA PRO A 113 -55.53 -36.49 12.00
C PRO A 113 -55.86 -36.93 10.52
N SER A 114 -54.79 -37.11 9.70
CA SER A 114 -54.47 -38.20 8.71
C SER A 114 -55.28 -38.43 7.40
N PRO A 115 -54.82 -39.23 6.39
CA PRO A 115 -53.47 -39.80 6.03
C PRO A 115 -53.07 -39.66 4.51
N GLN A 116 -51.78 -39.45 4.16
CA GLN A 116 -50.78 -40.37 3.51
C GLN A 116 -50.98 -40.74 1.99
N PRO A 117 -50.00 -41.35 1.28
CA PRO A 117 -48.85 -40.79 0.51
C PRO A 117 -48.81 -41.46 -0.91
N PRO A 118 -47.68 -41.85 -1.57
CA PRO A 118 -46.29 -41.37 -1.68
C PRO A 118 -46.00 -40.98 -3.19
N GLU A 119 -44.87 -40.49 -3.70
CA GLU A 119 -43.50 -40.98 -3.78
C GLU A 119 -42.63 -39.89 -4.47
N THR A 120 -41.41 -39.73 -3.96
CA THR A 120 -40.10 -39.54 -4.64
C THR A 120 -40.12 -39.36 -6.17
N THR A 121 -39.56 -38.31 -6.77
CA THR A 121 -38.12 -38.13 -7.03
C THR A 121 -37.91 -36.89 -7.91
N LEU A 122 -36.84 -36.13 -7.67
CA LEU A 122 -36.29 -35.18 -8.64
C LEU A 122 -35.35 -35.95 -9.56
N ASN A 123 -35.53 -35.84 -10.88
CA ASN A 123 -34.41 -35.96 -11.81
C ASN A 123 -34.62 -35.18 -13.11
N LEU A 124 -33.49 -34.68 -13.60
CA LEU A 124 -33.28 -33.85 -14.77
C LEU A 124 -33.54 -34.60 -16.10
N GLY A 125 -33.90 -33.84 -17.12
CA GLY A 125 -33.80 -34.22 -18.53
C GLY A 125 -34.35 -33.08 -19.38
N LEU A 126 -33.49 -32.18 -19.85
CA LEU A 126 -32.87 -32.19 -21.18
C LEU A 126 -33.75 -31.57 -22.26
N LEU A 127 -33.09 -30.67 -23.00
CA LEU A 127 -33.40 -30.09 -24.29
C LEU A 127 -34.41 -30.88 -25.14
N GLU A 128 -35.32 -30.14 -25.80
CA GLU A 128 -35.55 -30.29 -27.24
C GLU A 128 -36.24 -29.04 -27.82
N LYS A 129 -35.75 -28.59 -28.98
CA LYS A 129 -36.37 -27.54 -29.81
C LYS A 129 -37.70 -28.07 -30.41
N PRO A 130 -38.58 -27.19 -30.93
CA PRO A 130 -38.50 -26.94 -32.38
C PRO A 130 -38.80 -25.49 -32.81
N ASP A 131 -38.40 -25.24 -34.05
CA ASP A 131 -38.65 -24.07 -34.88
C ASP A 131 -40.13 -23.69 -35.02
N GLY A 132 -40.38 -22.44 -35.45
CA GLY A 132 -41.62 -22.11 -36.14
C GLY A 132 -42.12 -20.70 -35.87
N ALA A 133 -42.04 -19.84 -36.89
CA ALA A 133 -42.60 -18.50 -36.90
C ALA A 133 -44.15 -18.51 -36.84
N ALA A 134 -44.74 -17.63 -36.02
CA ALA A 134 -46.04 -17.04 -36.29
C ALA A 134 -46.24 -15.75 -35.48
N LYS A 135 -46.72 -14.71 -36.15
CA LYS A 135 -47.23 -13.47 -35.54
C LYS A 135 -48.59 -13.77 -34.93
N GLU A 136 -48.79 -13.45 -33.67
CA GLU A 136 -50.13 -13.27 -33.08
C GLU A 136 -50.18 -12.03 -32.18
N ASP A 137 -51.27 -11.30 -32.33
CA ASP A 137 -51.61 -10.02 -31.73
C ASP A 137 -51.58 -10.03 -30.20
N LYS A 138 -50.70 -9.21 -29.60
CA LYS A 138 -50.74 -8.92 -28.17
C LYS A 138 -51.82 -7.88 -27.87
N VAL A 139 -52.95 -8.37 -27.39
CA VAL A 139 -53.85 -7.64 -26.48
C VAL A 139 -52.99 -7.06 -25.34
N LYS A 140 -52.93 -5.72 -25.22
CA LYS A 140 -52.24 -5.03 -24.12
C LYS A 140 -52.91 -5.35 -22.79
N LYS A 141 -52.41 -6.35 -22.05
CA LYS A 141 -52.58 -6.41 -20.59
C LYS A 141 -52.00 -5.11 -20.02
N ARG A 142 -52.83 -4.28 -19.38
CA ARG A 142 -52.35 -3.10 -18.66
C ARG A 142 -51.45 -3.58 -17.52
N ASP A 143 -50.24 -3.04 -17.44
CA ASP A 143 -49.30 -3.34 -16.37
C ASP A 143 -49.94 -3.07 -15.00
N PRO A 144 -49.66 -3.89 -13.97
CA PRO A 144 -50.16 -3.65 -12.62
C PRO A 144 -49.70 -2.26 -12.12
N LEU A 145 -50.64 -1.47 -11.61
CA LEU A 145 -50.34 -0.16 -11.04
C LEU A 145 -49.57 -0.33 -9.72
N ASP A 146 -48.36 0.24 -9.62
CA ASP A 146 -47.57 0.31 -8.39
C ASP A 146 -48.18 1.37 -7.45
N VAL A 147 -48.98 0.91 -6.49
CA VAL A 147 -49.69 1.72 -5.49
C VAL A 147 -48.92 1.67 -4.17
N ARG A 148 -48.47 2.83 -3.66
CA ARG A 148 -47.75 2.91 -2.38
C ARG A 148 -48.30 4.04 -1.49
N ASN A 149 -48.22 3.83 -0.18
CA ASN A 149 -48.58 4.83 0.83
C ASN A 149 -47.29 5.41 1.45
N PHE A 150 -47.23 6.73 1.57
CA PHE A 150 -46.04 7.47 2.02
C PHE A 150 -46.30 8.29 3.30
N ASP A 151 -47.15 7.79 4.18
CA ASP A 151 -47.43 8.42 5.47
C ASP A 151 -46.20 8.45 6.39
N TYR A 152 -45.92 9.61 6.96
CA TYR A 152 -44.93 9.79 8.02
C TYR A 152 -45.51 10.72 9.10
N SER A 153 -45.29 10.39 10.37
CA SER A 153 -45.83 11.14 11.50
C SER A 153 -44.87 12.24 11.98
N ALA A 154 -45.38 13.26 12.65
CA ALA A 154 -44.54 14.28 13.30
C ALA A 154 -43.63 13.71 14.43
N ARG A 155 -43.94 12.50 14.93
CA ARG A 155 -43.06 11.75 15.85
C ARG A 155 -41.91 11.04 15.16
N SER A 156 -41.99 10.78 13.85
CA SER A 156 -40.99 10.03 13.08
C SER A 156 -40.16 10.91 12.13
N TRP A 157 -40.56 12.15 11.89
CA TRP A 157 -39.77 13.11 11.10
C TRP A 157 -40.15 14.57 11.43
N THR A 158 -39.16 15.37 11.82
CA THR A 158 -39.30 16.80 12.16
C THR A 158 -38.75 17.75 11.09
N GLY A 159 -38.22 17.22 9.99
CA GLY A 159 -37.65 17.99 8.89
C GLY A 159 -38.67 18.57 7.91
N LYS A 160 -38.18 19.35 6.94
CA LYS A 160 -39.03 19.94 5.88
C LYS A 160 -39.66 18.84 5.00
N SER A 161 -40.85 19.11 4.46
CA SER A 161 -41.46 18.20 3.48
C SER A 161 -40.70 18.22 2.15
N PRO A 162 -40.71 17.13 1.37
CA PRO A 162 -40.00 17.06 0.08
C PRO A 162 -40.39 18.19 -0.89
N LYS A 163 -41.67 18.58 -0.90
CA LYS A 163 -42.16 19.71 -1.71
C LYS A 163 -41.61 21.06 -1.26
N GLN A 164 -41.60 21.32 0.05
CA GLN A 164 -41.04 22.57 0.56
C GLN A 164 -39.53 22.64 0.33
N PHE A 165 -38.85 21.51 0.48
CA PHE A 165 -37.43 21.40 0.26
C PHE A 165 -37.04 21.65 -1.21
N LEU A 166 -37.79 21.09 -2.17
CA LEU A 166 -37.59 21.40 -3.60
C LEU A 166 -37.83 22.88 -3.93
N ILE A 167 -38.85 23.51 -3.34
CA ILE A 167 -39.12 24.95 -3.55
C ILE A 167 -37.94 25.78 -3.04
N ASP A 168 -37.45 25.50 -1.84
CA ASP A 168 -36.30 26.20 -1.25
C ASP A 168 -35.02 25.98 -2.08
N TRP A 169 -34.79 24.76 -2.55
CA TRP A 169 -33.66 24.41 -3.40
C TRP A 169 -33.71 25.14 -4.76
N CYS A 170 -34.89 25.20 -5.40
CA CYS A 170 -35.06 25.94 -6.66
C CYS A 170 -34.90 27.44 -6.47
N ARG A 171 -35.36 28.03 -5.36
CA ARG A 171 -35.15 29.46 -5.07
C ARG A 171 -33.67 29.81 -4.88
N LYS A 172 -32.91 28.91 -4.25
CA LYS A 172 -31.48 29.11 -4.02
C LYS A 172 -30.66 28.99 -5.31
N ASN A 173 -30.97 28.02 -6.17
CA ASN A 173 -30.16 27.72 -7.35
C ASN A 173 -30.68 28.36 -8.65
N PHE A 174 -31.98 28.71 -8.72
CA PHE A 174 -32.62 29.38 -9.86
C PHE A 174 -33.41 30.63 -9.40
N PRO A 175 -32.74 31.69 -8.93
CA PRO A 175 -33.40 32.84 -8.31
C PRO A 175 -34.28 33.66 -9.28
N LYS A 176 -34.07 33.53 -10.59
CA LYS A 176 -34.85 34.22 -11.65
C LYS A 176 -36.03 33.41 -12.19
N SER A 177 -36.20 32.16 -11.73
CA SER A 177 -37.24 31.24 -12.22
C SER A 177 -38.45 31.22 -11.30
N PRO A 178 -39.67 30.97 -11.83
CA PRO A 178 -40.85 30.78 -11.00
C PRO A 178 -40.74 29.50 -10.15
N ASN A 179 -41.49 29.45 -9.03
CA ASN A 179 -41.54 28.26 -8.18
C ASN A 179 -42.01 27.02 -8.99
N PRO A 180 -41.54 25.81 -8.66
CA PRO A 180 -41.97 24.57 -9.31
C PRO A 180 -43.49 24.41 -9.34
N ALA A 181 -44.04 24.13 -10.52
CA ALA A 181 -45.46 23.92 -10.71
C ALA A 181 -45.81 22.44 -10.55
N PHE A 182 -46.86 22.14 -9.77
CA PHE A 182 -47.32 20.78 -9.49
C PHE A 182 -48.71 20.57 -10.07
N GLU A 183 -48.82 19.70 -11.06
CA GLU A 183 -50.06 19.34 -11.72
C GLU A 183 -50.55 17.98 -11.21
N LYS A 184 -51.75 17.95 -10.62
CA LYS A 184 -52.34 16.74 -10.05
C LYS A 184 -53.10 15.99 -11.13
N ILE A 185 -52.80 14.71 -11.31
CA ILE A 185 -53.40 13.86 -12.34
C ILE A 185 -54.17 12.74 -11.64
N PRO A 186 -55.51 12.69 -11.74
CA PRO A 186 -56.29 11.61 -11.16
C PRO A 186 -56.16 10.33 -12.01
N VAL A 187 -55.92 9.18 -11.37
CA VAL A 187 -55.82 7.87 -12.00
C VAL A 187 -56.72 6.89 -11.25
N GLY A 188 -58.00 6.87 -11.59
CA GLY A 188 -59.02 6.08 -10.88
C GLY A 188 -59.25 6.60 -9.46
N LYS A 189 -59.06 5.74 -8.44
CA LYS A 189 -59.14 6.13 -7.02
C LYS A 189 -57.81 6.65 -6.44
N TYR A 190 -56.77 6.76 -7.25
CA TYR A 190 -55.43 7.18 -6.85
C TYR A 190 -54.99 8.46 -7.56
N TRP A 191 -53.88 9.06 -7.11
CA TRP A 191 -53.32 10.30 -7.61
C TRP A 191 -51.89 10.13 -8.11
N LYS A 192 -51.56 10.84 -9.19
CA LYS A 192 -50.19 11.14 -9.61
C LYS A 192 -49.97 12.64 -9.63
N CYS A 193 -48.71 13.06 -9.60
CA CYS A 193 -48.39 14.46 -9.81
C CYS A 193 -47.25 14.62 -10.81
N ARG A 194 -47.43 15.54 -11.75
CA ARG A 194 -46.38 16.00 -12.65
C ARG A 194 -45.80 17.30 -12.11
N VAL A 195 -44.49 17.35 -11.93
CA VAL A 195 -43.76 18.55 -11.52
C VAL A 195 -43.07 19.17 -12.73
N ARG A 196 -43.19 20.49 -12.88
CA ARG A 196 -42.54 21.28 -13.93
C ARG A 196 -41.63 22.33 -13.29
N ILE A 197 -40.35 22.31 -13.69
CA ILE A 197 -39.30 23.20 -13.19
C ILE A 197 -38.70 23.93 -14.39
N ILE A 198 -38.66 25.25 -14.33
CA ILE A 198 -38.07 26.09 -15.38
C ILE A 198 -36.68 26.51 -14.89
N LYS A 199 -35.61 26.05 -15.54
CA LYS A 199 -34.24 26.40 -15.16
C LYS A 199 -33.77 27.69 -15.84
N SER A 200 -34.23 27.95 -17.06
CA SER A 200 -34.00 29.16 -17.87
C SER A 200 -35.08 29.26 -18.95
N SER A 201 -35.12 30.35 -19.74
CA SER A 201 -36.17 30.59 -20.75
C SER A 201 -36.34 29.45 -21.78
N ASP A 202 -35.26 28.71 -22.07
CA ASP A 202 -35.26 27.59 -23.02
C ASP A 202 -35.09 26.19 -22.37
N ASP A 203 -35.01 26.09 -21.03
CA ASP A 203 -34.78 24.81 -20.33
C ASP A 203 -35.89 24.52 -19.31
N VAL A 204 -36.89 23.75 -19.75
CA VAL A 204 -38.05 23.33 -18.95
C VAL A 204 -37.98 21.82 -18.71
N MET A 205 -37.86 21.43 -17.45
CA MET A 205 -37.83 20.04 -17.03
C MET A 205 -39.20 19.65 -16.46
N ALA A 206 -39.83 18.62 -17.02
CA ALA A 206 -41.09 18.06 -16.53
C ALA A 206 -40.92 16.58 -16.19
N MET A 207 -41.32 16.18 -14.98
CA MET A 207 -41.16 14.81 -14.48
C MET A 207 -42.47 14.34 -13.84
N CYS A 208 -42.78 13.05 -14.01
CA CYS A 208 -43.98 12.42 -13.44
C CYS A 208 -43.60 11.02 -12.95
N PRO A 209 -43.67 10.73 -11.64
CA PRO A 209 -43.40 9.40 -11.12
C PRO A 209 -44.38 8.34 -11.65
N THR A 210 -43.89 7.11 -11.81
CA THR A 210 -44.70 5.97 -12.28
C THR A 210 -45.62 5.43 -11.17
N ILE A 211 -45.23 5.59 -9.91
CA ILE A 211 -45.96 5.17 -8.70
C ILE A 211 -47.22 6.04 -8.50
N VAL A 212 -48.33 5.43 -8.08
CA VAL A 212 -49.58 6.12 -7.69
C VAL A 212 -49.75 6.12 -6.18
N THR A 213 -50.37 7.18 -5.63
CA THR A 213 -50.63 7.31 -4.18
C THR A 213 -52.11 7.51 -3.89
N GLU A 214 -52.54 7.19 -2.69
CA GLU A 214 -53.94 7.35 -2.26
C GLU A 214 -54.30 8.83 -2.03
N ASP A 215 -53.34 9.63 -1.55
CA ASP A 215 -53.51 11.06 -1.34
C ASP A 215 -52.81 11.88 -2.45
N SER A 216 -53.50 12.93 -2.89
CA SER A 216 -53.00 13.97 -3.78
C SER A 216 -51.78 14.70 -3.20
N MET A 217 -51.68 14.85 -1.88
CA MET A 217 -50.54 15.49 -1.22
C MET A 217 -49.28 14.62 -1.30
N GLN A 218 -49.41 13.32 -1.04
CA GLN A 218 -48.30 12.36 -1.17
C GLN A 218 -47.77 12.29 -2.61
N ALA A 219 -48.67 12.35 -3.61
CA ALA A 219 -48.27 12.40 -5.02
C ALA A 219 -47.39 13.62 -5.32
N GLN A 220 -47.68 14.78 -4.73
CA GLN A 220 -46.87 15.99 -4.90
C GLN A 220 -45.49 15.87 -4.23
N HIS A 221 -45.43 15.27 -3.04
CA HIS A 221 -44.16 15.02 -2.36
C HIS A 221 -43.29 14.04 -3.14
N LEU A 222 -43.88 12.98 -3.71
CA LEU A 222 -43.15 12.01 -4.52
C LEU A 222 -42.62 12.63 -5.83
N ALA A 223 -43.42 13.47 -6.48
CA ALA A 223 -42.98 14.23 -7.66
C ALA A 223 -41.82 15.17 -7.30
N ALA A 224 -41.87 15.80 -6.12
CA ALA A 224 -40.77 16.64 -5.64
C ALA A 224 -39.48 15.84 -5.37
N THR A 225 -39.61 14.65 -4.78
CA THR A 225 -38.49 13.71 -4.54
C THR A 225 -37.83 13.28 -5.85
N LEU A 226 -38.62 12.92 -6.87
CA LEU A 226 -38.09 12.57 -8.20
C LEU A 226 -37.37 13.75 -8.86
N ALA A 227 -37.90 14.96 -8.70
CA ALA A 227 -37.24 16.13 -9.24
C ALA A 227 -35.91 16.44 -8.55
N LEU A 228 -35.86 16.32 -7.23
CA LEU A 228 -34.61 16.45 -6.48
C LEU A 228 -33.59 15.38 -6.91
N TYR A 229 -34.02 14.13 -7.14
CA TYR A 229 -33.16 13.04 -7.61
C TYR A 229 -32.40 13.40 -8.89
N HIS A 230 -33.10 13.97 -9.87
CA HIS A 230 -32.49 14.38 -11.13
C HIS A 230 -31.70 15.69 -11.03
N LEU A 231 -32.04 16.59 -10.11
CA LEU A 231 -31.37 17.88 -9.94
C LEU A 231 -30.08 17.79 -9.11
N THR A 232 -29.97 16.82 -8.21
CA THR A 232 -28.83 16.65 -7.28
C THR A 232 -28.15 15.30 -7.46
N LYS A 233 -27.97 14.85 -8.71
CA LYS A 233 -27.25 13.61 -9.03
C LYS A 233 -25.82 13.66 -8.44
N GLY A 234 -25.46 12.65 -7.65
CA GLY A 234 -24.15 12.54 -6.99
C GLY A 234 -24.03 13.19 -5.61
N GLN A 235 -25.08 13.84 -5.09
CA GLN A 235 -25.10 14.43 -3.74
C GLN A 235 -25.96 13.60 -2.77
N SER A 236 -25.60 13.54 -1.48
CA SER A 236 -26.30 12.78 -0.44
C SER A 236 -27.60 13.44 0.08
N VAL A 237 -28.31 14.14 -0.81
CA VAL A 237 -29.50 14.96 -0.48
C VAL A 237 -30.68 14.13 0.05
N HIS A 238 -30.74 12.85 -0.28
CA HIS A 238 -31.74 11.89 0.20
C HIS A 238 -31.74 11.70 1.74
N GLN A 239 -30.64 12.02 2.43
CA GLN A 239 -30.57 11.99 3.89
C GLN A 239 -31.46 13.07 4.55
N LEU A 240 -31.78 14.15 3.83
CA LEU A 240 -32.65 15.22 4.29
C LEU A 240 -34.14 15.00 3.97
N LEU A 241 -34.48 13.83 3.41
CA LEU A 241 -35.86 13.45 3.09
C LEU A 241 -36.43 12.50 4.16
N PRO A 242 -37.77 12.50 4.35
CA PRO A 242 -38.42 11.54 5.24
C PRO A 242 -38.13 10.09 4.82
N PRO A 243 -38.08 9.13 5.75
CA PRO A 243 -37.65 7.74 5.49
C PRO A 243 -38.36 7.08 4.30
N THR A 244 -39.68 7.18 4.23
CA THR A 244 -40.49 6.57 3.16
C THR A 244 -40.20 7.11 1.75
N TYR A 245 -39.72 8.35 1.63
CA TYR A 245 -39.31 8.94 0.34
C TYR A 245 -37.82 8.70 0.06
N ARG A 246 -36.99 8.54 1.11
CA ARG A 246 -35.58 8.16 0.99
C ARG A 246 -35.45 6.75 0.43
N ASP A 247 -36.28 5.81 0.87
CA ASP A 247 -36.22 4.42 0.40
C ASP A 247 -36.49 4.33 -1.11
N VAL A 248 -37.50 5.07 -1.60
CA VAL A 248 -37.78 5.15 -3.06
C VAL A 248 -36.66 5.82 -3.84
N TRP A 249 -35.97 6.80 -3.25
CA TRP A 249 -34.79 7.41 -3.87
C TRP A 249 -33.66 6.38 -4.05
N LEU A 250 -33.43 5.54 -3.04
CA LEU A 250 -32.42 4.48 -3.09
C LEU A 250 -32.82 3.41 -4.13
N GLU A 251 -34.10 3.03 -4.20
CA GLU A 251 -34.60 2.13 -5.24
C GLU A 251 -34.33 2.67 -6.66
N TRP A 252 -34.59 3.96 -6.92
CA TRP A 252 -34.30 4.55 -8.24
C TRP A 252 -32.80 4.56 -8.57
N ARG A 253 -31.96 4.83 -7.58
CA ARG A 253 -30.49 4.78 -7.72
C ARG A 253 -30.01 3.38 -8.09
N ASP A 254 -30.52 2.37 -7.39
CA ASP A 254 -30.08 0.99 -7.59
C ASP A 254 -30.59 0.44 -8.94
N ILE A 255 -31.80 0.83 -9.38
CA ILE A 255 -32.33 0.51 -10.70
C ILE A 255 -31.53 1.20 -11.83
N GLU A 256 -31.13 2.46 -11.67
CA GLU A 256 -30.32 3.18 -12.67
C GLU A 256 -28.92 2.56 -12.79
N LYS A 257 -28.30 2.20 -11.64
CA LYS A 257 -27.01 1.50 -11.59
C LYS A 257 -27.08 0.14 -12.30
N LYS A 258 -28.12 -0.65 -12.02
CA LYS A 258 -28.33 -1.95 -12.67
C LYS A 258 -28.52 -1.84 -14.19
N LYS A 259 -29.26 -0.82 -14.66
CA LYS A 259 -29.41 -0.56 -16.11
C LYS A 259 -28.09 -0.13 -16.77
N GLU A 260 -27.26 0.62 -16.07
CA GLU A 260 -25.95 1.02 -16.57
C GLU A 260 -24.99 -0.18 -16.68
N GLU A 261 -25.05 -1.09 -15.70
CA GLU A 261 -24.33 -2.37 -15.72
C GLU A 261 -24.81 -3.28 -16.87
N GLU A 262 -26.12 -3.41 -17.08
CA GLU A 262 -26.70 -4.17 -18.20
C GLU A 262 -26.32 -3.58 -19.57
N SER A 263 -26.28 -2.24 -19.71
CA SER A 263 -25.84 -1.56 -20.93
C SER A 263 -24.34 -1.76 -21.20
N LYS A 264 -23.50 -1.77 -20.16
CA LYS A 264 -22.07 -2.11 -20.25
C LYS A 264 -21.86 -3.58 -20.64
N MET A 265 -22.68 -4.49 -20.13
CA MET A 265 -22.67 -5.90 -20.56
C MET A 265 -23.11 -6.06 -22.02
N GLU A 266 -24.14 -5.32 -22.47
CA GLU A 266 -24.62 -5.39 -23.85
C GLU A 266 -23.63 -4.82 -24.87
N THR A 267 -22.90 -3.77 -24.51
CA THR A 267 -21.83 -3.20 -25.35
C THR A 267 -20.60 -4.12 -25.43
N ASN A 268 -20.39 -5.00 -24.45
CA ASN A 268 -19.29 -5.96 -24.43
C ASN A 268 -19.62 -7.33 -25.08
N LYS A 269 -20.91 -7.69 -25.24
CA LYS A 269 -21.34 -8.90 -25.98
C LYS A 269 -20.65 -9.16 -27.33
N PRO A 270 -20.38 -8.18 -28.22
CA PRO A 270 -19.66 -8.44 -29.47
C PRO A 270 -18.19 -8.85 -29.26
N ARG A 271 -17.55 -8.41 -28.17
CA ARG A 271 -16.21 -8.88 -27.77
C ARG A 271 -16.25 -10.29 -27.21
N ASP A 272 -17.25 -10.61 -26.39
CA ASP A 272 -17.38 -11.93 -25.78
C ASP A 272 -17.74 -13.01 -26.82
N THR A 273 -18.58 -12.67 -27.81
CA THR A 273 -18.86 -13.55 -28.95
C THR A 273 -17.67 -13.74 -29.87
N PHE A 274 -16.76 -12.77 -29.97
CA PHE A 274 -15.49 -12.92 -30.67
C PHE A 274 -14.53 -13.85 -29.91
N ILE A 275 -14.42 -13.69 -28.59
CA ILE A 275 -13.62 -14.56 -27.72
C ILE A 275 -14.15 -16.00 -27.76
N ALA A 276 -15.46 -16.21 -27.73
CA ALA A 276 -16.07 -17.54 -27.84
C ALA A 276 -15.79 -18.20 -29.21
N LYS A 277 -15.79 -17.43 -30.31
CA LYS A 277 -15.39 -17.95 -31.63
C LYS A 277 -13.90 -18.30 -31.70
N LEU A 278 -13.05 -17.54 -31.01
CA LEU A 278 -11.61 -17.80 -30.93
C LEU A 278 -11.32 -19.09 -30.12
N LEU A 279 -12.01 -19.27 -29.00
CA LEU A 279 -11.91 -20.47 -28.16
C LEU A 279 -12.40 -21.73 -28.88
N ASN A 280 -13.48 -21.63 -29.68
CA ASN A 280 -13.93 -22.74 -30.51
C ASN A 280 -12.96 -23.09 -31.65
N LYS A 281 -12.26 -22.10 -32.21
CA LYS A 281 -11.17 -22.35 -33.18
C LYS A 281 -9.98 -23.06 -32.55
N LEU A 282 -9.62 -22.69 -31.32
CA LEU A 282 -8.56 -23.35 -30.55
C LEU A 282 -8.93 -24.80 -30.18
N LYS A 283 -10.20 -25.04 -29.81
CA LYS A 283 -10.70 -26.41 -29.58
C LYS A 283 -10.65 -27.29 -30.84
N GLN A 284 -10.94 -26.71 -32.01
CA GLN A 284 -10.82 -27.44 -33.29
C GLN A 284 -9.36 -27.76 -33.64
N GLN A 285 -8.41 -26.89 -33.27
CA GLN A 285 -6.98 -27.15 -33.45
C GLN A 285 -6.47 -28.27 -32.53
N GLN A 286 -7.00 -28.39 -31.30
CA GLN A 286 -6.66 -29.49 -30.39
C GLN A 286 -7.23 -30.84 -30.83
N GLN A 287 -8.41 -30.89 -31.48
CA GLN A 287 -8.97 -32.15 -31.99
C GLN A 287 -8.26 -32.70 -33.23
N LEU A 288 -7.51 -31.88 -33.98
CA LEU A 288 -6.72 -32.35 -35.12
C LEU A 288 -5.34 -32.90 -34.72
N GLN A 289 -4.88 -32.64 -33.48
CA GLN A 289 -3.61 -33.16 -32.95
C GLN A 289 -3.76 -34.53 -32.25
N SER A 290 -4.98 -35.03 -32.05
CA SER A 290 -5.24 -36.29 -31.32
C SER A 290 -5.24 -37.57 -32.18
N GLU A 291 -4.94 -37.53 -33.48
CA GLU A 291 -4.96 -38.73 -34.34
C GLU A 291 -3.61 -39.40 -34.64
N ASN A 292 -2.48 -38.91 -34.11
CA ASN A 292 -1.18 -39.56 -34.36
C ASN A 292 -0.28 -39.64 -33.10
N GLN A 293 -0.55 -40.60 -32.20
CA GLN A 293 0.44 -41.53 -31.57
C GLN A 293 -0.18 -42.39 -30.45
N PRO A 294 0.39 -43.59 -30.14
CA PRO A 294 -0.21 -44.58 -29.25
C PRO A 294 0.20 -44.45 -27.76
N ARG A 295 -0.72 -44.92 -26.90
CA ARG A 295 -0.77 -44.85 -25.42
C ARG A 295 0.32 -45.64 -24.67
N LEU A 296 0.75 -45.15 -23.49
CA LEU A 296 0.88 -45.94 -22.25
C LEU A 296 0.97 -45.07 -20.95
N SER A 297 0.07 -45.42 -20.02
CA SER A 297 -0.07 -45.14 -18.56
C SER A 297 -0.34 -43.72 -18.03
N GLU A 298 -1.56 -43.58 -17.49
CA GLU A 298 -2.18 -42.42 -16.84
C GLU A 298 -1.72 -42.19 -15.38
N GLY A 299 -1.55 -40.90 -15.03
CA GLY A 299 -1.62 -40.32 -13.69
C GLY A 299 -2.17 -38.88 -13.82
N PRO A 300 -2.95 -38.36 -12.86
CA PRO A 300 -3.93 -37.30 -13.11
C PRO A 300 -3.31 -35.90 -13.25
N GLU A 301 -3.73 -35.23 -14.32
CA GLU A 301 -3.45 -33.84 -14.71
C GLU A 301 -4.12 -32.79 -13.79
N ASP A 302 -3.63 -31.56 -13.98
CA ASP A 302 -4.23 -30.24 -13.72
C ASP A 302 -3.99 -29.58 -12.35
N SER A 303 -2.80 -28.97 -12.23
CA SER A 303 -2.49 -27.88 -11.30
C SER A 303 -2.09 -26.61 -12.08
N TRP A 304 -2.52 -25.46 -11.58
CA TRP A 304 -2.46 -24.12 -12.18
C TRP A 304 -1.04 -23.53 -12.30
N GLU A 305 -0.12 -24.23 -12.97
CA GLU A 305 1.22 -23.73 -13.31
C GLU A 305 1.25 -22.86 -14.58
N ASN A 306 0.17 -22.79 -15.36
CA ASN A 306 0.18 -22.23 -16.73
C ASN A 306 -0.41 -20.81 -16.89
N LEU A 307 0.01 -19.82 -16.08
CA LEU A 307 -0.17 -18.40 -16.43
C LEU A 307 1.15 -17.63 -16.68
N VAL A 308 2.23 -18.36 -16.92
CA VAL A 308 3.30 -18.00 -17.85
C VAL A 308 3.67 -19.31 -18.53
N SER A 309 3.55 -19.43 -19.85
CA SER A 309 3.83 -20.68 -20.57
C SER A 309 5.24 -21.18 -20.24
N ASP A 310 5.37 -22.46 -19.89
CA ASP A 310 6.66 -23.16 -19.75
C ASP A 310 7.53 -23.05 -21.02
N GLU A 311 6.94 -22.75 -22.18
CA GLU A 311 7.67 -22.47 -23.42
C GLU A 311 8.44 -21.11 -23.40
N ASP A 312 8.00 -20.13 -22.59
CA ASP A 312 8.73 -18.87 -22.35
C ASP A 312 9.66 -18.94 -21.13
N PHE A 313 9.54 -19.98 -20.28
CA PHE A 313 10.33 -20.15 -19.05
C PHE A 313 11.45 -21.20 -19.19
N SER A 314 11.25 -22.25 -19.99
CA SER A 314 12.28 -23.25 -20.34
C SER A 314 13.22 -22.78 -21.47
N SER A 315 12.82 -21.78 -22.28
CA SER A 315 13.69 -21.20 -23.32
C SER A 315 14.82 -20.32 -22.76
N LEU A 316 14.98 -20.25 -21.43
CA LEU A 316 16.05 -19.52 -20.74
C LEU A 316 16.87 -20.39 -19.78
N SER A 317 16.58 -21.69 -19.66
CA SER A 317 17.54 -22.64 -19.10
C SER A 317 18.61 -22.87 -20.15
N LEU A 318 19.78 -22.26 -19.97
CA LEU A 318 20.98 -22.56 -20.73
C LEU A 318 21.20 -24.08 -20.72
N GLU A 319 20.87 -24.75 -21.83
CA GLU A 319 21.38 -26.08 -22.13
C GLU A 319 22.91 -25.96 -22.12
N THR A 320 23.50 -26.59 -21.10
CA THR A 320 24.87 -26.39 -20.66
C THR A 320 25.79 -27.31 -21.46
N SER A 321 26.17 -26.85 -22.65
CA SER A 321 27.40 -27.27 -23.31
C SER A 321 28.21 -26.09 -23.88
N ASP A 322 27.56 -24.98 -24.28
CA ASP A 322 28.23 -23.81 -24.88
C ASP A 322 28.33 -22.56 -23.99
N ALA A 323 27.68 -22.52 -22.82
CA ALA A 323 27.65 -21.34 -21.94
C ALA A 323 29.02 -20.95 -21.32
N ASP A 324 29.95 -21.91 -21.28
CA ASP A 324 31.32 -21.75 -20.77
C ASP A 324 32.28 -21.15 -21.82
N ASN A 325 31.87 -21.01 -23.09
CA ASN A 325 32.68 -20.32 -24.08
C ASN A 325 32.56 -18.81 -23.92
N LEU A 326 33.55 -18.20 -23.26
CA LEU A 326 33.61 -16.76 -23.03
C LEU A 326 34.07 -15.96 -24.25
N GLU A 327 34.61 -16.59 -25.30
CA GLU A 327 35.21 -15.87 -26.43
C GLU A 327 34.25 -14.92 -27.17
N PRO A 328 32.99 -15.29 -27.47
CA PRO A 328 32.04 -14.35 -28.06
C PRO A 328 31.82 -13.11 -27.17
N SER A 329 31.76 -13.30 -25.85
CA SER A 329 31.61 -12.21 -24.89
C SER A 329 32.87 -11.34 -24.80
N ARG A 330 34.08 -11.94 -24.90
CA ARG A 330 35.36 -11.23 -24.95
C ARG A 330 35.49 -10.37 -26.21
N ILE A 331 35.14 -10.92 -27.37
CA ILE A 331 35.15 -10.20 -28.66
C ILE A 331 34.18 -9.02 -28.61
N LEU A 332 32.95 -9.26 -28.10
CA LEU A 332 31.95 -8.21 -27.93
C LEU A 332 32.46 -7.10 -27.01
N PHE A 333 33.06 -7.45 -25.87
CA PHE A 333 33.61 -6.47 -24.94
C PHE A 333 34.73 -5.63 -25.55
N LYS A 334 35.69 -6.24 -26.25
CA LYS A 334 36.77 -5.53 -26.97
C LYS A 334 36.21 -4.56 -28.02
N LYS A 335 35.13 -4.94 -28.72
CA LYS A 335 34.42 -4.07 -29.68
C LYS A 335 33.72 -2.90 -28.98
N LEU A 336 33.11 -3.13 -27.82
CA LEU A 336 32.46 -2.09 -27.04
C LEU A 336 33.47 -1.08 -26.47
N GLN A 337 34.64 -1.54 -26.02
CA GLN A 337 35.72 -0.69 -25.51
C GLN A 337 36.26 0.31 -26.55
N SER A 338 36.24 -0.05 -27.85
CA SER A 338 36.68 0.85 -28.92
C SER A 338 35.61 1.88 -29.33
N SER A 339 34.40 1.79 -28.80
CA SER A 339 33.33 2.75 -29.10
C SER A 339 33.61 4.14 -28.51
N SER A 340 33.21 5.19 -29.23
CA SER A 340 33.34 6.58 -28.76
C SER A 340 32.52 6.84 -27.50
N ARG A 341 31.38 6.15 -27.34
CA ARG A 341 30.51 6.22 -26.16
C ARG A 341 31.22 5.67 -24.91
N TYR A 342 31.83 4.48 -25.01
CA TYR A 342 32.60 3.89 -23.90
C TYR A 342 33.75 4.81 -23.47
N GLN A 343 34.54 5.31 -24.43
CA GLN A 343 35.68 6.19 -24.13
C GLN A 343 35.28 7.51 -23.45
N ARG A 344 34.12 8.08 -23.82
CA ARG A 344 33.57 9.27 -23.18
C ARG A 344 33.17 8.98 -21.74
N LEU A 345 32.36 7.95 -21.52
CA LEU A 345 31.84 7.58 -20.20
C LEU A 345 32.93 7.01 -19.28
N LEU A 346 34.00 6.45 -19.83
CA LEU A 346 35.16 6.02 -19.05
C LEU A 346 35.80 7.19 -18.28
N LYS A 347 35.83 8.39 -18.87
CA LYS A 347 36.35 9.59 -18.18
C LYS A 347 35.48 9.94 -16.97
N GLU A 348 34.16 9.90 -17.12
CA GLU A 348 33.21 10.11 -16.00
C GLU A 348 33.38 9.04 -14.91
N ARG A 349 33.57 7.76 -15.30
CA ARG A 349 33.79 6.65 -14.37
C ARG A 349 35.07 6.83 -13.56
N GLN A 350 36.14 7.34 -14.17
CA GLN A 350 37.44 7.59 -13.51
C GLN A 350 37.36 8.65 -12.40
N GLU A 351 36.36 9.53 -12.45
CA GLU A 351 36.14 10.56 -11.43
C GLU A 351 35.48 10.03 -10.15
N LEU A 352 34.90 8.83 -10.20
CA LEU A 352 34.21 8.21 -9.07
C LEU A 352 35.21 7.71 -8.01
N PRO A 353 34.91 7.84 -6.70
CA PRO A 353 35.81 7.41 -5.62
C PRO A 353 36.22 5.95 -5.70
N VAL A 354 35.26 5.07 -5.95
CA VAL A 354 35.47 3.62 -6.09
C VAL A 354 36.51 3.28 -7.16
N PHE A 355 36.66 4.11 -8.20
CA PHE A 355 37.59 3.84 -9.29
C PHE A 355 39.05 3.85 -8.84
N LYS A 356 39.40 4.69 -7.86
CA LYS A 356 40.75 4.71 -7.24
C LYS A 356 41.10 3.38 -6.57
N HIS A 357 40.08 2.64 -6.13
CA HIS A 357 40.23 1.35 -5.45
C HIS A 357 40.05 0.15 -6.39
N ARG A 358 39.86 0.36 -7.70
CA ARG A 358 39.60 -0.71 -8.69
C ARG A 358 40.57 -1.89 -8.55
N TYR A 359 41.87 -1.62 -8.57
CA TYR A 359 42.90 -2.66 -8.49
C TYR A 359 42.86 -3.42 -7.16
N SER A 360 42.73 -2.70 -6.04
CA SER A 360 42.62 -3.30 -4.70
C SER A 360 41.38 -4.18 -4.56
N ILE A 361 40.23 -3.76 -5.12
CA ILE A 361 38.99 -4.55 -5.13
C ILE A 361 39.20 -5.86 -5.88
N VAL A 362 39.67 -5.79 -7.13
CA VAL A 362 39.88 -6.97 -7.98
C VAL A 362 40.91 -7.92 -7.36
N GLU A 363 42.03 -7.39 -6.86
CA GLU A 363 43.07 -8.22 -6.22
C GLU A 363 42.55 -8.92 -4.96
N THR A 364 41.77 -8.23 -4.14
CA THR A 364 41.17 -8.81 -2.92
C THR A 364 40.18 -9.92 -3.28
N LEU A 365 39.37 -9.73 -4.32
CA LEU A 365 38.41 -10.73 -4.83
C LEU A 365 39.11 -11.97 -5.39
N LYS A 366 40.30 -11.82 -5.99
CA LYS A 366 41.12 -12.98 -6.43
C LYS A 366 41.68 -13.78 -5.25
N LYS A 367 41.93 -13.14 -4.10
CA LYS A 367 42.51 -13.78 -2.90
C LYS A 367 41.47 -14.32 -1.94
N HIS A 368 40.27 -13.73 -1.90
CA HIS A 368 39.24 -14.05 -0.92
C HIS A 368 37.91 -14.32 -1.59
N ARG A 369 37.27 -15.41 -1.17
CA ARG A 369 35.96 -15.82 -1.69
C ARG A 369 34.81 -14.94 -1.24
N VAL A 370 34.95 -14.30 -0.08
CA VAL A 370 33.95 -13.36 0.46
C VAL A 370 34.63 -12.04 0.73
N VAL A 371 34.04 -10.93 0.28
CA VAL A 371 34.56 -9.58 0.52
C VAL A 371 33.41 -8.64 0.84
N VAL A 372 33.60 -7.77 1.84
CA VAL A 372 32.68 -6.66 2.12
C VAL A 372 33.24 -5.39 1.52
N VAL A 373 32.47 -4.71 0.67
CA VAL A 373 32.81 -3.40 0.11
C VAL A 373 31.92 -2.35 0.78
N ALA A 374 32.52 -1.59 1.69
CA ALA A 374 31.85 -0.52 2.42
C ALA A 374 32.20 0.84 1.83
N GLY A 375 31.24 1.73 1.68
CA GLY A 375 31.51 3.11 1.28
C GLY A 375 30.22 3.91 1.14
N GLU A 376 30.27 5.22 1.30
CA GLU A 376 29.06 6.05 1.35
C GLU A 376 28.20 5.97 0.07
N THR A 377 26.95 6.43 0.14
CA THR A 377 26.11 6.53 -1.07
C THR A 377 26.75 7.51 -2.07
N GLY A 378 26.67 7.22 -3.37
CA GLY A 378 27.32 8.05 -4.40
C GLY A 378 28.81 7.74 -4.65
N SER A 379 29.45 6.88 -3.85
CA SER A 379 30.83 6.39 -4.09
C SER A 379 30.98 5.60 -5.41
N GLY A 380 29.88 5.11 -5.98
CA GLY A 380 29.85 4.35 -7.24
C GLY A 380 29.88 2.83 -7.08
N LYS A 381 29.72 2.26 -5.88
CA LYS A 381 29.79 0.81 -5.62
C LYS A 381 28.88 -0.02 -6.54
N SER A 382 27.58 0.29 -6.52
CA SER A 382 26.52 -0.46 -7.21
C SER A 382 26.66 -0.50 -8.73
N THR A 383 27.31 0.51 -9.33
CA THR A 383 27.60 0.53 -10.77
C THR A 383 28.98 -0.04 -11.07
N GLN A 384 30.02 0.40 -10.34
CA GLN A 384 31.40 0.13 -10.75
C GLN A 384 31.96 -1.19 -10.23
N VAL A 385 31.57 -1.69 -9.05
CA VAL A 385 32.11 -2.97 -8.53
C VAL A 385 31.72 -4.13 -9.44
N PRO A 386 30.44 -4.29 -9.85
CA PRO A 386 30.08 -5.32 -10.82
C PRO A 386 30.76 -5.11 -12.17
N HIS A 387 30.94 -3.84 -12.59
CA HIS A 387 31.62 -3.48 -13.82
C HIS A 387 33.10 -3.90 -13.80
N PHE A 388 33.85 -3.56 -12.75
CA PHE A 388 35.27 -3.93 -12.62
C PHE A 388 35.48 -5.43 -12.64
N LEU A 389 34.59 -6.17 -11.97
CA LEU A 389 34.62 -7.62 -11.96
C LEU A 389 34.34 -8.21 -13.35
N LEU A 390 33.35 -7.67 -14.07
CA LEU A 390 33.06 -8.08 -15.44
C LEU A 390 34.24 -7.82 -16.38
N GLU A 391 34.86 -6.63 -16.31
CA GLU A 391 36.02 -6.30 -17.15
C GLU A 391 37.20 -7.24 -16.85
N ASP A 392 37.51 -7.49 -15.57
CA ASP A 392 38.62 -8.35 -15.17
C ASP A 392 38.40 -9.80 -15.63
N LEU A 393 37.21 -10.38 -15.41
CA LEU A 393 36.92 -11.76 -15.82
C LEU A 393 36.91 -11.96 -17.34
N LEU A 394 36.53 -10.94 -18.12
CA LEU A 394 36.56 -11.01 -19.58
C LEU A 394 37.97 -10.77 -20.15
N LEU A 395 38.78 -9.94 -19.49
CA LEU A 395 40.16 -9.67 -19.92
C LEU A 395 41.15 -10.77 -19.47
N ASP A 396 40.85 -11.48 -18.39
CA ASP A 396 41.66 -12.60 -17.93
C ASP A 396 41.41 -13.84 -18.80
N GLU A 397 42.39 -14.18 -19.64
CA GLU A 397 42.34 -15.34 -20.53
C GLU A 397 42.21 -16.67 -19.75
N GLY A 398 42.67 -16.72 -18.49
CA GLY A 398 42.58 -17.89 -17.62
C GLY A 398 41.20 -18.12 -16.99
N SER A 399 40.30 -17.14 -17.05
CA SER A 399 38.95 -17.26 -16.48
C SER A 399 38.07 -18.16 -17.34
N LYS A 400 37.44 -19.16 -16.70
CA LYS A 400 36.58 -20.16 -17.39
C LYS A 400 35.08 -19.87 -17.24
N LYS A 401 34.68 -19.05 -16.26
CA LYS A 401 33.27 -18.74 -15.97
C LYS A 401 33.11 -17.27 -15.63
N CYS A 402 32.15 -16.61 -16.27
CA CYS A 402 31.83 -15.21 -16.03
C CYS A 402 30.31 -15.00 -16.05
N ASN A 403 29.65 -15.40 -14.98
CA ASN A 403 28.22 -15.14 -14.75
C ASN A 403 28.07 -14.46 -13.38
N ILE A 404 27.78 -13.16 -13.41
CA ILE A 404 27.70 -12.28 -12.24
C ILE A 404 26.23 -11.92 -12.02
N VAL A 405 25.75 -12.10 -10.79
CA VAL A 405 24.41 -11.63 -10.38
C VAL A 405 24.56 -10.58 -9.29
N CYS A 406 23.95 -9.42 -9.50
CA CYS A 406 23.87 -8.35 -8.50
C CYS A 406 22.43 -8.18 -8.05
N THR A 407 22.15 -8.48 -6.78
CA THR A 407 20.81 -8.26 -6.21
C THR A 407 20.63 -6.81 -5.79
N GLN A 408 19.41 -6.33 -5.95
CA GLN A 408 18.96 -5.00 -5.52
C GLN A 408 17.69 -5.13 -4.68
N PRO A 409 17.50 -4.31 -3.64
CA PRO A 409 16.29 -4.37 -2.81
C PRO A 409 15.04 -3.92 -3.57
N ARG A 410 15.18 -3.01 -4.54
CA ARG A 410 14.06 -2.39 -5.26
C ARG A 410 14.11 -2.69 -6.76
N ARG A 411 12.92 -2.84 -7.37
CA ARG A 411 12.76 -3.07 -8.82
C ARG A 411 13.39 -1.94 -9.65
N ILE A 412 13.09 -0.69 -9.31
CA ILE A 412 13.63 0.48 -10.01
C ILE A 412 15.15 0.58 -9.91
N SER A 413 15.75 0.17 -8.80
CA SER A 413 17.20 0.11 -8.64
C SER A 413 17.82 -0.91 -9.59
N ALA A 414 17.26 -2.12 -9.68
CA ALA A 414 17.73 -3.13 -10.64
C ALA A 414 17.67 -2.63 -12.10
N VAL A 415 16.55 -2.02 -12.50
CA VAL A 415 16.35 -1.51 -13.86
C VAL A 415 17.29 -0.34 -14.16
N SER A 416 17.34 0.67 -13.28
CA SER A 416 18.15 1.88 -13.49
C SER A 416 19.65 1.59 -13.48
N LEU A 417 20.12 0.73 -12.57
CA LEU A 417 21.53 0.33 -12.52
C LEU A 417 21.93 -0.49 -13.74
N ALA A 418 21.12 -1.47 -14.16
CA ALA A 418 21.39 -2.23 -15.37
C ALA A 418 21.44 -1.33 -16.61
N THR A 419 20.50 -0.38 -16.70
CA THR A 419 20.46 0.60 -17.79
C THR A 419 21.73 1.44 -17.78
N ARG A 420 22.09 2.05 -16.65
CA ARG A 420 23.29 2.88 -16.53
C ARG A 420 24.57 2.11 -16.85
N VAL A 421 24.73 0.90 -16.32
CA VAL A 421 25.93 0.07 -16.57
C VAL A 421 26.00 -0.37 -18.03
N CYS A 422 24.87 -0.69 -18.66
CA CYS A 422 24.82 -1.00 -20.08
C CYS A 422 25.25 0.20 -20.95
N GLU A 423 24.82 1.41 -20.60
CA GLU A 423 25.27 2.64 -21.27
C GLU A 423 26.76 2.89 -21.07
N GLU A 424 27.27 2.71 -19.85
CA GLU A 424 28.69 2.85 -19.49
C GLU A 424 29.58 1.82 -20.19
N LEU A 425 29.04 0.64 -20.51
CA LEU A 425 29.67 -0.36 -21.35
C LEU A 425 29.68 0.02 -22.85
N GLY A 426 29.05 1.13 -23.23
CA GLY A 426 29.01 1.60 -24.63
C GLY A 426 27.96 0.89 -25.49
N CYS A 427 27.00 0.18 -24.88
CA CYS A 427 25.95 -0.52 -25.61
C CYS A 427 24.80 0.44 -25.99
N GLU A 428 24.33 0.37 -27.24
CA GLU A 428 23.24 1.23 -27.74
C GLU A 428 21.86 0.58 -27.64
N SER A 429 21.78 -0.76 -27.65
CA SER A 429 20.52 -1.50 -27.62
C SER A 429 19.86 -1.55 -26.23
N GLY A 430 20.53 -1.04 -25.20
CA GLY A 430 20.09 -1.14 -23.81
C GLY A 430 20.21 -2.54 -23.21
N PRO A 431 19.76 -2.74 -21.95
CA PRO A 431 19.87 -4.01 -21.24
C PRO A 431 19.17 -5.16 -21.97
N GLY A 432 19.81 -6.33 -22.01
CA GLY A 432 19.24 -7.53 -22.63
C GLY A 432 19.17 -7.52 -24.16
N GLY A 433 19.69 -6.50 -24.84
CA GLY A 433 19.81 -6.51 -26.31
C GLY A 433 20.82 -7.55 -26.82
N LYS A 434 20.76 -7.89 -28.12
CA LYS A 434 21.62 -8.91 -28.75
C LYS A 434 23.12 -8.71 -28.52
N ASN A 435 23.56 -7.45 -28.37
CA ASN A 435 24.96 -7.07 -28.14
C ASN A 435 25.16 -6.45 -26.75
N SER A 436 24.37 -6.86 -25.75
CA SER A 436 24.48 -6.36 -24.38
C SER A 436 25.06 -7.42 -23.44
N LEU A 437 26.15 -7.06 -22.77
CA LEU A 437 26.76 -7.87 -21.70
C LEU A 437 26.00 -7.73 -20.36
N CYS A 438 25.13 -6.73 -20.25
CA CYS A 438 24.38 -6.41 -19.03
C CYS A 438 22.87 -6.55 -19.26
N GLY A 439 22.17 -7.07 -18.28
CA GLY A 439 20.72 -7.25 -18.29
C GLY A 439 20.10 -7.03 -16.92
N TYR A 440 18.76 -7.06 -16.86
CA TYR A 440 18.05 -7.14 -15.59
C TYR A 440 16.92 -8.15 -15.60
N GLN A 441 16.57 -8.64 -14.42
CA GLN A 441 15.41 -9.51 -14.23
C GLN A 441 14.67 -9.09 -12.95
N ILE A 442 13.41 -8.70 -13.13
CA ILE A 442 12.49 -8.39 -12.04
C ILE A 442 11.20 -9.21 -12.23
N ARG A 443 10.30 -9.15 -11.27
CA ARG A 443 9.05 -9.90 -11.36
C ARG A 443 8.21 -9.43 -12.55
N MET A 444 7.75 -10.38 -13.37
CA MET A 444 6.98 -10.20 -14.61
C MET A 444 7.71 -9.42 -15.72
N GLU A 445 9.01 -9.15 -15.59
CA GLU A 445 9.76 -8.40 -16.60
C GLU A 445 11.22 -8.85 -16.62
N SER A 446 11.68 -9.34 -17.77
CA SER A 446 13.07 -9.77 -17.98
C SER A 446 13.65 -9.11 -19.23
N ARG A 447 14.88 -8.61 -19.09
CA ARG A 447 15.71 -8.09 -20.18
C ARG A 447 17.08 -8.75 -20.10
N THR A 448 17.12 -9.99 -20.57
CA THR A 448 18.31 -10.85 -20.63
C THR A 448 18.45 -11.45 -22.02
N GLY A 449 19.68 -11.64 -22.48
CA GLY A 449 20.00 -12.34 -23.72
C GLY A 449 21.21 -13.25 -23.57
N GLU A 450 21.54 -14.02 -24.61
CA GLU A 450 22.64 -15.00 -24.58
C GLU A 450 24.01 -14.39 -24.21
N ALA A 451 24.25 -13.13 -24.62
CA ALA A 451 25.48 -12.41 -24.32
C ALA A 451 25.52 -11.83 -22.89
N THR A 452 24.43 -11.91 -22.12
CA THR A 452 24.34 -11.30 -20.78
C THR A 452 25.21 -12.06 -19.79
N ARG A 453 26.24 -11.38 -19.27
CA ARG A 453 27.17 -11.92 -18.26
C ARG A 453 27.02 -11.23 -16.90
N LEU A 454 26.46 -10.03 -16.87
CA LEU A 454 26.10 -9.29 -15.66
C LEU A 454 24.58 -9.10 -15.59
N LEU A 455 23.96 -9.68 -14.56
CA LEU A 455 22.53 -9.62 -14.32
C LEU A 455 22.23 -8.82 -13.04
N TYR A 456 21.51 -7.71 -13.16
CA TYR A 456 20.88 -7.06 -12.00
C TYR A 456 19.50 -7.67 -11.75
N CYS A 457 19.19 -8.06 -10.53
CA CYS A 457 17.87 -8.59 -10.22
C CYS A 457 17.40 -8.15 -8.84
N THR A 458 16.12 -8.33 -8.54
CA THR A 458 15.67 -8.18 -7.15
C THR A 458 16.07 -9.40 -6.31
N THR A 459 16.26 -9.21 -5.01
CA THR A 459 16.55 -10.31 -4.07
C THR A 459 15.56 -11.47 -4.22
N GLY A 460 14.27 -11.17 -4.37
CA GLY A 460 13.22 -12.18 -4.58
C GLY A 460 13.37 -12.99 -5.88
N VAL A 461 13.95 -12.43 -6.94
CA VAL A 461 14.23 -13.19 -8.18
C VAL A 461 15.37 -14.19 -7.94
N LEU A 462 16.44 -13.79 -7.24
CA LEU A 462 17.52 -14.72 -6.91
C LEU A 462 17.05 -15.84 -5.98
N LEU A 463 16.18 -15.54 -5.01
CA LEU A 463 15.57 -16.55 -4.13
C LEU A 463 14.70 -17.55 -4.89
N ARG A 464 14.02 -17.15 -5.96
CA ARG A 464 13.31 -18.10 -6.86
C ARG A 464 14.28 -18.97 -7.63
N LYS A 465 15.37 -18.41 -8.17
CA LYS A 465 16.43 -19.21 -8.82
C LYS A 465 17.04 -20.23 -7.85
N LEU A 466 17.15 -19.89 -6.56
CA LEU A 466 17.58 -20.82 -5.52
C LEU A 466 16.57 -21.95 -5.23
N GLN A 467 15.28 -21.75 -5.51
CA GLN A 467 14.27 -22.80 -5.40
C GLN A 467 14.40 -23.82 -6.54
N GLU A 468 14.79 -23.37 -7.74
CA GLU A 468 15.03 -24.22 -8.91
C GLU A 468 16.41 -24.89 -8.86
N ASP A 469 17.45 -24.11 -8.57
CA ASP A 469 18.84 -24.56 -8.44
C ASP A 469 19.40 -24.14 -7.07
N GLY A 470 19.30 -25.06 -6.10
CA GLY A 470 19.75 -24.84 -4.72
C GLY A 470 21.26 -24.60 -4.56
N LEU A 471 22.08 -24.80 -5.60
CA LEU A 471 23.52 -24.52 -5.58
C LEU A 471 23.93 -23.35 -6.48
N LEU A 472 22.99 -22.75 -7.23
CA LEU A 472 23.26 -21.70 -8.21
C LEU A 472 24.37 -22.07 -9.20
N SER A 473 24.42 -23.33 -9.64
CA SER A 473 25.50 -23.98 -10.40
C SER A 473 26.07 -23.16 -11.57
N SER A 474 25.22 -22.41 -12.27
CA SER A 474 25.59 -21.56 -13.41
C SER A 474 26.23 -20.21 -13.03
N ILE A 475 26.08 -19.77 -11.78
CA ILE A 475 26.56 -18.47 -11.29
C ILE A 475 27.98 -18.61 -10.72
N SER A 476 28.84 -17.67 -11.09
CA SER A 476 30.23 -17.60 -10.61
C SER A 476 30.42 -16.61 -9.45
N HIS A 477 29.69 -15.49 -9.49
CA HIS A 477 29.81 -14.41 -8.52
C HIS A 477 28.42 -13.90 -8.15
N VAL A 478 28.15 -13.78 -6.85
CA VAL A 478 26.94 -13.16 -6.31
C VAL A 478 27.34 -11.88 -5.59
N ILE A 479 26.68 -10.79 -5.95
CA ILE A 479 26.83 -9.49 -5.31
C ILE A 479 25.50 -9.19 -4.61
N VAL A 480 25.53 -9.05 -3.29
CA VAL A 480 24.38 -8.58 -2.51
C VAL A 480 24.60 -7.11 -2.20
N ASP A 481 23.87 -6.24 -2.90
CA ASP A 481 23.94 -4.80 -2.70
C ASP A 481 22.97 -4.31 -1.63
N GLU A 482 23.28 -3.12 -1.06
CA GLU A 482 22.49 -2.44 -0.04
C GLU A 482 22.18 -3.33 1.19
N VAL A 483 23.12 -4.18 1.62
CA VAL A 483 22.90 -5.14 2.74
C VAL A 483 22.54 -4.46 4.07
N HIS A 484 22.86 -3.18 4.21
CA HIS A 484 22.53 -2.36 5.38
C HIS A 484 21.04 -2.03 5.51
N GLU A 485 20.21 -2.26 4.49
CA GLU A 485 18.75 -2.10 4.62
C GLU A 485 18.13 -3.17 5.52
N ARG A 486 18.84 -4.29 5.76
CA ARG A 486 18.44 -5.37 6.69
C ARG A 486 16.99 -5.86 6.48
N SER A 487 16.59 -6.01 5.21
CA SER A 487 15.29 -6.57 4.85
C SER A 487 15.24 -8.08 5.10
N VAL A 488 14.03 -8.61 5.36
CA VAL A 488 13.84 -10.04 5.62
C VAL A 488 14.43 -10.91 4.52
N GLN A 489 14.17 -10.54 3.27
CA GLN A 489 14.61 -11.31 2.09
C GLN A 489 16.14 -11.26 1.92
N SER A 490 16.78 -10.14 2.25
CA SER A 490 18.24 -10.01 2.19
C SER A 490 18.90 -10.86 3.26
N ASP A 491 18.46 -10.76 4.51
CA ASP A 491 18.99 -11.57 5.61
C ASP A 491 18.75 -13.08 5.35
N PHE A 492 17.58 -13.45 4.81
CA PHE A 492 17.28 -14.82 4.39
C PHE A 492 18.26 -15.33 3.32
N LEU A 493 18.49 -14.52 2.27
CA LEU A 493 19.45 -14.83 1.22
C LEU A 493 20.87 -15.01 1.78
N LEU A 494 21.30 -14.20 2.74
CA LEU A 494 22.63 -14.29 3.34
C LEU A 494 22.83 -15.61 4.10
N VAL A 495 21.80 -16.16 4.75
CA VAL A 495 21.87 -17.49 5.39
C VAL A 495 22.08 -18.58 4.34
N ILE A 496 21.31 -18.56 3.26
CA ILE A 496 21.42 -19.56 2.19
C ILE A 496 22.79 -19.48 1.52
N LEU A 497 23.25 -18.28 1.16
CA LEU A 497 24.56 -18.08 0.53
C LEU A 497 25.70 -18.56 1.44
N ARG A 498 25.59 -18.34 2.76
CA ARG A 498 26.55 -18.88 3.72
C ARG A 498 26.63 -20.40 3.65
N GLU A 499 25.51 -21.11 3.55
CA GLU A 499 25.53 -22.57 3.37
C GLU A 499 26.13 -23.00 2.03
N ILE A 500 25.76 -22.33 0.94
CA ILE A 500 26.26 -22.67 -0.41
C ILE A 500 27.78 -22.47 -0.48
N LEU A 501 28.32 -21.43 0.16
CA LEU A 501 29.77 -21.19 0.20
C LEU A 501 30.57 -22.34 0.85
N HIS A 502 29.96 -23.14 1.72
CA HIS A 502 30.58 -24.36 2.28
C HIS A 502 30.57 -25.53 1.28
N LYS A 503 29.56 -25.58 0.40
CA LYS A 503 29.38 -26.66 -0.59
C LYS A 503 30.10 -26.39 -1.91
N ARG A 504 30.23 -25.12 -2.30
CA ARG A 504 30.86 -24.66 -3.54
C ARG A 504 32.09 -23.84 -3.22
N SER A 505 33.27 -24.31 -3.59
CA SER A 505 34.54 -23.57 -3.42
C SER A 505 34.79 -22.55 -4.53
N ASP A 506 34.10 -22.66 -5.66
CA ASP A 506 34.23 -21.82 -6.86
C ASP A 506 33.38 -20.53 -6.79
N LEU A 507 32.33 -20.51 -5.96
CA LEU A 507 31.45 -19.36 -5.79
C LEU A 507 32.12 -18.24 -4.98
N HIS A 508 32.04 -17.02 -5.51
CA HIS A 508 32.48 -15.79 -4.85
C HIS A 508 31.29 -14.92 -4.43
N LEU A 509 31.36 -14.33 -3.24
CA LEU A 509 30.34 -13.48 -2.64
C LEU A 509 30.89 -12.08 -2.34
N ILE A 510 30.18 -11.06 -2.80
CA ILE A 510 30.50 -9.67 -2.53
C ILE A 510 29.32 -9.04 -1.80
N LEU A 511 29.57 -8.44 -0.65
CA LEU A 511 28.57 -7.72 0.13
C LEU A 511 28.84 -6.22 0.01
N MET A 512 27.89 -5.44 -0.50
CA MET A 512 28.07 -3.99 -0.64
C MET A 512 27.19 -3.26 0.38
N SER A 513 27.80 -2.37 1.16
CA SER A 513 27.12 -1.60 2.20
C SER A 513 27.45 -0.11 2.12
N ALA A 514 26.44 0.74 2.36
CA ALA A 514 26.62 2.17 2.45
C ALA A 514 26.97 2.67 3.86
N THR A 515 26.84 1.82 4.89
CA THR A 515 27.00 2.19 6.30
C THR A 515 28.28 1.62 6.92
N VAL A 516 28.62 2.10 8.12
CA VAL A 516 29.84 1.73 8.85
C VAL A 516 29.73 0.36 9.54
N ASP A 517 28.53 -0.22 9.66
CA ASP A 517 28.27 -1.56 10.24
C ASP A 517 28.69 -2.73 9.34
N SER A 518 29.83 -2.59 8.65
CA SER A 518 30.44 -3.63 7.82
C SER A 518 31.08 -4.76 8.63
N GLU A 519 31.43 -4.48 9.89
CA GLU A 519 32.09 -5.44 10.79
C GLU A 519 31.18 -6.62 11.15
N LYS A 520 29.87 -6.37 11.29
CA LYS A 520 28.90 -7.41 11.58
C LYS A 520 28.81 -8.43 10.45
N PHE A 521 28.77 -7.95 9.20
CA PHE A 521 28.79 -8.82 8.02
C PHE A 521 30.12 -9.56 7.88
N SER A 522 31.25 -8.90 8.14
CA SER A 522 32.56 -9.54 8.11
C SER A 522 32.64 -10.70 9.11
N SER A 523 32.25 -10.45 10.37
CA SER A 523 32.26 -11.45 11.44
C SER A 523 31.35 -12.63 11.11
N TYR A 524 30.16 -12.38 10.57
CA TYR A 524 29.22 -13.43 10.17
C TYR A 524 29.77 -14.34 9.06
N PHE A 525 30.56 -13.80 8.13
CA PHE A 525 31.25 -14.55 7.08
C PHE A 525 32.71 -14.86 7.43
N SER A 526 32.99 -15.22 8.68
CA SER A 526 34.30 -15.69 9.16
C SER A 526 35.43 -14.65 9.04
N HIS A 527 35.16 -13.42 9.47
CA HIS A 527 36.09 -12.28 9.44
C HIS A 527 36.67 -12.00 8.05
N CYS A 528 35.80 -11.98 7.04
CA CYS A 528 36.20 -11.69 5.66
C CYS A 528 36.69 -10.23 5.50
N PRO A 529 37.58 -9.94 4.52
CA PRO A 529 38.16 -8.60 4.37
C PRO A 529 37.11 -7.53 4.07
N ILE A 530 37.30 -6.36 4.68
CA ILE A 530 36.49 -5.16 4.44
C ILE A 530 37.30 -4.14 3.66
N LEU A 531 36.82 -3.78 2.48
CA LEU A 531 37.35 -2.69 1.68
C LEU A 531 36.53 -1.42 1.94
N ARG A 532 37.13 -0.43 2.59
CA ARG A 532 36.49 0.85 2.89
C ARG A 532 36.84 1.87 1.81
N ILE A 533 35.82 2.35 1.11
CA ILE A 533 35.91 3.35 0.05
C ILE A 533 35.45 4.68 0.63
N SER A 534 36.39 5.60 0.81
CA SER A 534 36.08 6.98 1.19
C SER A 534 35.27 7.65 0.08
N GLY A 535 34.12 8.22 0.41
CA GLY A 535 33.29 8.94 -0.56
C GLY A 535 33.96 10.21 -1.08
N ARG A 536 33.45 10.71 -2.21
CA ARG A 536 33.61 12.09 -2.69
C ARG A 536 32.23 12.75 -2.52
N SER A 537 31.78 12.83 -1.28
CA SER A 537 30.67 13.70 -0.93
C SER A 537 31.24 15.12 -0.86
N TYR A 538 30.68 16.01 -1.68
CA TYR A 538 30.87 17.43 -1.46
C TYR A 538 30.30 17.78 -0.07
N PRO A 539 30.87 18.77 0.63
CA PRO A 539 30.37 19.16 1.94
C PRO A 539 28.88 19.48 1.87
N VAL A 540 28.14 18.97 2.86
CA VAL A 540 26.71 19.26 3.02
C VAL A 540 26.54 20.08 4.30
N GLU A 541 26.09 21.31 4.15
CA GLU A 541 25.75 22.17 5.29
C GLU A 541 24.42 21.70 5.90
N ILE A 542 24.37 21.64 7.23
CA ILE A 542 23.25 21.05 7.98
C ILE A 542 22.55 22.15 8.77
N PHE A 543 21.23 22.23 8.61
CA PHE A 543 20.35 23.11 9.37
C PHE A 543 19.34 22.24 10.12
N HIS A 544 19.15 22.50 11.41
CA HIS A 544 18.09 21.89 12.20
C HIS A 544 16.83 22.75 12.21
N VAL A 545 15.73 22.23 12.75
CA VAL A 545 14.44 22.93 12.71
C VAL A 545 14.49 24.29 13.39
N GLU A 546 15.29 24.43 14.44
CA GLU A 546 15.59 25.70 15.11
C GLU A 546 16.22 26.74 14.17
N ASP A 547 17.13 26.33 13.30
CA ASP A 547 17.76 27.20 12.30
C ASP A 547 16.75 27.58 11.21
N VAL A 548 15.89 26.65 10.81
CA VAL A 548 14.85 26.87 9.79
C VAL A 548 13.80 27.88 10.28
N ILE A 549 13.32 27.72 11.52
CA ILE A 549 12.33 28.63 12.12
C ILE A 549 12.92 30.05 12.22
N GLU A 550 14.18 30.17 12.69
CA GLU A 550 14.85 31.45 12.80
C GLU A 550 15.02 32.12 11.43
N ALA A 551 15.49 31.39 10.42
CA ALA A 551 15.79 31.91 9.09
C ALA A 551 14.54 32.28 8.28
N THR A 552 13.48 31.47 8.35
CA THR A 552 12.20 31.73 7.67
C THR A 552 11.37 32.79 8.38
N GLY A 553 11.60 32.96 9.67
CA GLY A 553 10.77 33.79 10.53
C GLY A 553 9.37 33.24 10.77
N TYR A 554 9.20 31.92 10.63
CA TYR A 554 7.95 31.23 10.90
C TYR A 554 7.44 31.51 12.32
N VAL A 555 6.12 31.69 12.45
CA VAL A 555 5.42 31.90 13.71
C VAL A 555 4.46 30.73 13.89
N LEU A 556 4.62 29.99 14.99
CA LEU A 556 3.70 28.91 15.34
C LEU A 556 2.45 29.52 15.99
N GLU A 557 1.31 29.41 15.31
CA GLU A 557 0.02 29.86 15.85
C GLU A 557 -0.48 28.89 16.93
N LYS A 558 -1.05 29.40 18.02
CA LYS A 558 -1.46 28.58 19.18
C LYS A 558 -2.63 27.65 18.88
N ASP A 559 -3.48 28.03 17.94
CA ASP A 559 -4.62 27.28 17.43
C ASP A 559 -4.27 26.35 16.27
N SER A 560 -3.02 26.40 15.78
CA SER A 560 -2.53 25.50 14.75
C SER A 560 -2.49 24.05 15.24
N GLU A 561 -2.77 23.12 14.32
CA GLU A 561 -2.64 21.68 14.54
C GLU A 561 -1.20 21.22 14.82
N TYR A 562 -0.21 22.06 14.49
CA TYR A 562 1.21 21.83 14.75
C TYR A 562 1.65 22.30 16.14
N CYS A 563 0.78 22.96 16.90
CA CYS A 563 1.04 23.37 18.28
C CYS A 563 0.56 22.28 19.25
N GLN A 564 1.44 21.85 20.17
CA GLN A 564 1.03 20.98 21.27
C GLN A 564 0.33 21.79 22.35
N LYS A 565 -0.83 21.30 22.80
CA LYS A 565 -1.56 21.89 23.93
C LYS A 565 -1.01 21.28 25.20
N PHE A 566 -0.27 22.06 25.99
CA PHE A 566 0.00 21.68 27.37
C PHE A 566 -1.31 21.80 28.15
N LEU A 567 -1.61 20.85 29.03
CA LEU A 567 -2.56 21.09 30.13
C LEU A 567 -1.87 22.13 31.01
N GLU A 568 -2.28 23.40 30.87
CA GLU A 568 -1.81 24.48 31.73
C GLU A 568 -2.27 24.15 33.16
N GLU A 569 -1.36 23.74 34.04
CA GLU A 569 -1.60 23.83 35.47
C GLU A 569 -1.46 25.32 35.83
N GLU A 570 -2.58 25.96 36.13
CA GLU A 570 -2.62 27.34 36.61
C GLU A 570 -2.16 27.36 38.07
N GLU A 571 -1.02 27.98 38.38
CA GLU A 571 -0.68 28.32 39.78
C GLU A 571 -1.19 29.72 40.14
N GLU A 572 -1.80 29.83 41.32
CA GLU A 572 -2.24 31.10 41.91
C GLU A 572 -1.04 31.84 42.53
N VAL A 573 -0.61 32.94 41.90
CA VAL A 573 0.47 33.78 42.44
C VAL A 573 -0.12 35.07 43.03
N THR A 574 0.20 35.35 44.29
CA THR A 574 -0.21 36.60 44.96
C THR A 574 0.91 37.64 44.87
N ILE A 575 0.71 38.69 44.07
CA ILE A 575 1.64 39.80 43.88
C ILE A 575 1.29 40.92 44.87
N ASN A 576 2.26 41.34 45.69
CA ASN A 576 2.10 42.48 46.59
C ASN A 576 2.65 43.75 45.92
N VAL A 577 1.76 44.67 45.54
CA VAL A 577 2.15 45.95 44.94
C VAL A 577 2.19 47.03 46.02
N THR A 578 3.39 47.53 46.32
CA THR A 578 3.60 48.65 47.26
C THR A 578 3.57 49.99 46.53
N GLY A 579 2.59 50.83 46.85
CA GLY A 579 2.50 52.20 46.36
C GLY A 579 3.35 53.19 47.17
N LYS A 580 3.67 54.35 46.57
CA LYS A 580 4.31 55.46 47.30
C LYS A 580 3.40 55.92 48.44
N GLY A 581 3.83 55.66 49.67
CA GLY A 581 3.04 55.90 50.90
C GLY A 581 2.96 54.69 51.84
N GLY A 582 3.54 53.54 51.49
CA GLY A 582 3.58 52.36 52.37
C GLY A 582 2.29 51.52 52.37
N SER A 583 1.37 51.79 51.45
CA SER A 583 0.19 50.95 51.21
C SER A 583 0.57 49.77 50.31
N THR A 584 0.31 48.55 50.78
CA THR A 584 0.54 47.30 50.04
C THR A 584 -0.81 46.73 49.60
N THR A 585 -1.08 46.67 48.30
CA THR A 585 -2.26 45.99 47.73
C THR A 585 -1.88 44.61 47.23
N LYS A 586 -2.62 43.58 47.67
CA LYS A 586 -2.44 42.20 47.20
C LYS A 586 -3.25 42.01 45.92
N HIS A 587 -2.58 41.66 44.84
CA HIS A 587 -3.18 41.28 43.56
C HIS A 587 -3.02 39.77 43.38
N GLN A 588 -4.11 39.08 43.05
CA GLN A 588 -4.09 37.67 42.70
C GLN A 588 -4.05 37.58 41.17
N GLU A 589 -3.00 36.97 40.63
CA GLU A 589 -2.86 36.67 39.20
C GLU A 589 -2.62 35.17 39.00
N TYR A 590 -3.29 34.61 38.00
CA TYR A 590 -3.08 33.24 37.54
C TYR A 590 -1.91 33.24 36.57
N VAL A 591 -0.83 32.54 36.91
CA VAL A 591 0.33 32.40 36.04
C VAL A 591 0.35 30.97 35.50
N PRO A 592 0.32 30.77 34.16
CA PRO A 592 0.46 29.43 33.60
C PRO A 592 1.85 28.90 33.92
N VAL A 593 1.93 27.78 34.63
CA VAL A 593 3.19 27.08 34.89
C VAL A 593 3.38 26.04 33.79
N PRO A 594 4.52 26.02 33.08
CA PRO A 594 4.78 24.98 32.09
C PRO A 594 5.01 23.65 32.80
N SER A 595 3.96 22.85 32.95
CA SER A 595 4.03 21.44 33.37
C SER A 595 4.48 20.58 32.18
N GLY A 596 5.74 20.77 31.79
CA GLY A 596 6.49 19.88 30.93
C GLY A 596 7.83 19.67 31.61
N SER A 597 8.26 18.40 31.74
CA SER A 597 9.56 17.99 32.30
C SER A 597 10.61 19.09 32.11
N GLY A 598 11.16 19.60 33.20
CA GLY A 598 12.21 20.62 33.20
C GLY A 598 13.41 20.19 32.36
N ILE A 599 13.29 20.36 31.05
CA ILE A 599 14.41 20.47 30.15
C ILE A 599 14.88 21.88 30.42
N ASP A 600 15.87 21.97 31.29
CA ASP A 600 16.79 23.10 31.35
C ASP A 600 17.09 23.45 29.89
N LEU A 601 16.46 24.52 29.37
CA LEU A 601 16.58 24.94 27.97
C LEU A 601 18.05 25.11 27.73
N ALA A 602 18.66 24.11 27.09
CA ALA A 602 20.09 23.93 27.06
C ALA A 602 20.77 25.24 26.65
N PRO A 603 22.01 25.53 27.11
CA PRO A 603 22.79 26.69 26.65
C PRO A 603 22.88 26.78 25.12
N TYR A 604 22.61 25.68 24.41
CA TYR A 604 22.52 25.59 22.96
C TYR A 604 21.42 26.45 22.32
N TYR A 605 20.25 26.63 22.97
CA TYR A 605 19.14 27.41 22.40
C TYR A 605 19.22 28.91 22.68
N ALA A 606 20.09 29.33 23.59
CA ALA A 606 20.25 30.73 23.99
C ALA A 606 20.68 31.66 22.83
N LYS A 607 21.26 31.09 21.76
CA LYS A 607 21.65 31.84 20.55
C LYS A 607 20.46 32.21 19.64
N TYR A 608 19.30 31.57 19.79
CA TYR A 608 18.12 31.82 18.95
C TYR A 608 17.20 32.87 19.58
N SER A 609 16.36 33.51 18.76
CA SER A 609 15.39 34.48 19.24
C SER A 609 14.34 33.86 20.17
N ASN A 610 13.74 34.66 21.06
CA ASN A 610 12.68 34.18 21.98
C ASN A 610 11.51 33.57 21.20
N ARG A 611 11.15 34.14 20.04
CA ARG A 611 10.14 33.57 19.13
C ARG A 611 10.48 32.14 18.73
N THR A 612 11.72 31.90 18.30
CA THR A 612 12.17 30.56 17.87
C THR A 612 12.19 29.58 19.03
N GLN A 613 12.65 30.02 20.21
CA GLN A 613 12.62 29.21 21.43
C GLN A 613 11.18 28.80 21.80
N GLN A 614 10.23 29.73 21.76
CA GLN A 614 8.82 29.45 22.00
C GLN A 614 8.25 28.50 20.94
N ALA A 615 8.53 28.72 19.65
CA ALA A 615 8.07 27.84 18.59
C ALA A 615 8.58 26.41 18.78
N ILE A 616 9.85 26.20 19.15
CA ILE A 616 10.41 24.88 19.43
C ILE A 616 9.73 24.23 20.64
N LEU A 617 9.50 25.00 21.71
CA LEU A 617 8.89 24.50 22.94
C LEU A 617 7.44 24.03 22.74
N TYR A 618 6.67 24.74 21.93
CA TYR A 618 5.26 24.44 21.68
C TYR A 618 5.01 23.65 20.40
N MET A 619 6.02 23.37 19.57
CA MET A 619 5.85 22.57 18.36
C MET A 619 5.56 21.12 18.73
N ASN A 620 4.51 20.55 18.16
CA ASN A 620 4.14 19.16 18.34
C ASN A 620 5.22 18.25 17.70
N PRO A 621 5.98 17.48 18.49
CA PRO A 621 7.03 16.62 17.95
C PRO A 621 6.45 15.41 17.21
N TYR A 622 5.14 15.14 17.37
CA TYR A 622 4.41 14.01 16.80
C TYR A 622 3.78 14.28 15.43
N LYS A 623 3.81 15.52 14.94
CA LYS A 623 3.19 15.91 13.67
C LYS A 623 4.17 16.68 12.79
N ILE A 624 4.27 16.30 11.52
CA ILE A 624 5.15 16.99 10.56
C ILE A 624 4.53 18.34 10.21
N ASN A 625 5.24 19.43 10.49
CA ASN A 625 4.80 20.77 10.11
C ASN A 625 5.00 21.02 8.61
N LEU A 626 3.97 20.74 7.81
CA LEU A 626 3.98 20.91 6.36
C LEU A 626 3.99 22.39 5.94
N GLU A 627 3.41 23.28 6.76
CA GLU A 627 3.46 24.73 6.54
C GLU A 627 4.89 25.27 6.63
N LEU A 628 5.65 24.81 7.63
CA LEU A 628 7.05 25.18 7.78
C LEU A 628 7.90 24.70 6.58
N ILE A 629 7.58 23.54 6.00
CA ILE A 629 8.24 23.05 4.78
C ILE A 629 7.92 23.99 3.61
N LEU A 630 6.67 24.44 3.47
CA LEU A 630 6.28 25.40 2.44
C LEU A 630 7.00 26.75 2.59
N GLU A 631 7.10 27.25 3.83
CA GLU A 631 7.85 28.49 4.10
C GLU A 631 9.35 28.32 3.85
N LEU A 632 9.93 27.15 4.16
CA LEU A 632 11.30 26.82 3.82
C LEU A 632 11.51 26.82 2.30
N LEU A 633 10.62 26.22 1.52
CA LEU A 633 10.69 26.27 0.05
C LEU A 633 10.66 27.71 -0.47
N ALA A 634 9.80 28.55 0.11
CA ALA A 634 9.70 29.96 -0.30
C ALA A 634 10.96 30.75 0.09
N TYR A 635 11.57 30.41 1.23
CA TYR A 635 12.83 30.97 1.68
C TYR A 635 13.99 30.59 0.74
N LEU A 636 14.06 29.33 0.27
CA LEU A 636 15.08 28.88 -0.69
C LEU A 636 15.04 29.64 -2.03
N ASP A 637 13.89 30.16 -2.43
CA ASP A 637 13.74 30.96 -3.66
C ASP A 637 14.04 32.45 -3.48
N ARG A 638 13.85 32.98 -2.25
CA ARG A 638 13.97 34.41 -1.96
C ARG A 638 15.31 34.79 -1.34
N SER A 639 15.87 33.92 -0.51
CA SER A 639 17.08 34.21 0.25
C SER A 639 18.26 34.47 -0.68
N PRO A 640 19.03 35.55 -0.48
CA PRO A 640 20.21 35.84 -1.30
C PRO A 640 21.25 34.72 -1.24
N GLN A 641 21.26 33.93 -0.15
CA GLN A 641 22.13 32.77 0.03
C GLN A 641 21.82 31.64 -0.97
N PHE A 642 20.53 31.39 -1.27
CA PHE A 642 20.10 30.20 -2.01
C PHE A 642 19.50 30.49 -3.39
N LYS A 643 19.09 31.73 -3.64
CA LYS A 643 18.39 32.14 -4.86
C LYS A 643 19.18 31.88 -6.15
N ASN A 644 20.51 32.05 -6.10
CA ASN A 644 21.38 31.86 -7.27
C ASN A 644 21.97 30.43 -7.35
N ILE A 645 21.62 29.56 -6.40
CA ILE A 645 22.11 28.18 -6.38
C ILE A 645 21.12 27.31 -7.17
N GLU A 646 21.57 26.84 -8.33
CA GLU A 646 20.83 25.87 -9.12
C GLU A 646 20.89 24.48 -8.47
N GLY A 647 19.75 23.79 -8.46
CA GLY A 647 19.63 22.43 -7.95
C GLY A 647 18.19 22.07 -7.60
N ALA A 648 17.90 20.77 -7.63
CA ALA A 648 16.62 20.20 -7.22
C ALA A 648 16.52 20.13 -5.70
N VAL A 649 15.27 20.23 -5.21
CA VAL A 649 14.91 20.00 -3.81
C VAL A 649 14.33 18.59 -3.68
N LEU A 650 14.87 17.79 -2.79
CA LEU A 650 14.37 16.46 -2.44
C LEU A 650 13.79 16.49 -1.03
N ILE A 651 12.50 16.18 -0.89
CA ILE A 651 11.78 16.19 0.38
C ILE A 651 11.44 14.77 0.78
N PHE A 652 11.92 14.33 1.96
CA PHE A 652 11.60 13.02 2.50
C PHE A 652 10.35 13.08 3.38
N LEU A 653 9.32 12.30 3.04
CA LEU A 653 8.04 12.21 3.73
C LEU A 653 7.74 10.75 4.14
N PRO A 654 6.91 10.50 5.18
CA PRO A 654 6.67 9.14 5.67
C PRO A 654 5.94 8.23 4.70
N GLY A 655 5.03 8.77 3.89
CA GLY A 655 4.14 7.98 3.05
C GLY A 655 3.35 8.82 2.06
N LEU A 656 2.48 8.16 1.29
CA LEU A 656 1.75 8.78 0.19
C LEU A 656 0.80 9.89 0.66
N ALA A 657 0.04 9.70 1.74
CA ALA A 657 -0.85 10.73 2.28
C ALA A 657 -0.14 12.08 2.51
N HIS A 658 1.05 12.06 3.13
CA HIS A 658 1.86 13.25 3.33
C HIS A 658 2.39 13.85 2.01
N ILE A 659 2.76 12.99 1.05
CA ILE A 659 3.15 13.45 -0.30
C ILE A 659 1.98 14.20 -0.94
N GLN A 660 0.75 13.69 -0.84
CA GLN A 660 -0.43 14.32 -1.41
C GLN A 660 -0.77 15.64 -0.74
N GLN A 661 -0.80 15.66 0.60
CA GLN A 661 -1.06 16.88 1.37
C GLN A 661 -0.07 17.99 1.01
N LEU A 662 1.22 17.69 0.98
CA LEU A 662 2.23 18.68 0.60
C LEU A 662 2.17 19.05 -0.88
N TYR A 663 1.85 18.10 -1.76
CA TYR A 663 1.67 18.36 -3.18
C TYR A 663 0.54 19.37 -3.42
N ASP A 664 -0.61 19.17 -2.78
CA ASP A 664 -1.76 20.06 -2.87
C ASP A 664 -1.47 21.43 -2.25
N LEU A 665 -0.78 21.46 -1.10
CA LEU A 665 -0.35 22.68 -0.44
C LEU A 665 0.56 23.53 -1.36
N ILE A 666 1.57 22.92 -1.97
CA ILE A 666 2.48 23.60 -2.91
C ILE A 666 1.72 24.03 -4.17
N SER A 667 0.87 23.17 -4.73
CA SER A 667 0.15 23.44 -5.98
C SER A 667 -0.89 24.54 -5.86
N THR A 668 -1.48 24.73 -4.66
CA THR A 668 -2.49 25.76 -4.40
C THR A 668 -1.87 27.11 -4.02
N ASP A 669 -0.63 27.11 -3.51
CA ASP A 669 0.07 28.33 -3.15
C ASP A 669 0.47 29.17 -4.39
N ARG A 670 0.08 30.45 -4.37
CA ARG A 670 0.35 31.40 -5.47
C ARG A 670 1.85 31.60 -5.74
N ARG A 671 2.72 31.37 -4.76
CA ARG A 671 4.18 31.46 -4.87
C ARG A 671 4.74 30.38 -5.80
N PHE A 672 4.09 29.23 -5.88
CA PHE A 672 4.56 28.04 -6.62
C PHE A 672 3.66 27.66 -7.82
N ASN A 673 2.53 28.34 -8.02
CA ASN A 673 1.60 28.10 -9.15
C ASN A 673 2.16 28.50 -10.53
N LEU A 674 3.37 29.07 -10.60
CA LEU A 674 4.06 29.38 -11.86
C LEU A 674 4.80 28.13 -12.36
N HIS A 675 4.15 27.37 -13.24
CA HIS A 675 4.70 26.15 -13.88
C HIS A 675 6.02 26.41 -14.64
N ASP A 676 6.31 27.68 -14.96
CA ASP A 676 7.52 28.12 -15.63
C ASP A 676 8.74 28.24 -14.70
N ARG A 677 8.57 28.13 -13.37
CA ARG A 677 9.67 28.23 -12.39
C ARG A 677 9.87 26.97 -11.57
N HIS A 678 8.82 26.19 -11.35
CA HIS A 678 8.88 25.00 -10.51
C HIS A 678 8.31 23.79 -11.21
N ARG A 679 8.98 22.65 -11.05
CA ARG A 679 8.48 21.35 -11.50
C ARG A 679 8.31 20.43 -10.30
N LEU A 680 7.06 20.18 -9.93
CA LEU A 680 6.71 19.32 -8.80
C LEU A 680 6.57 17.87 -9.26
N ILE A 681 7.21 16.93 -8.54
CA ILE A 681 7.25 15.50 -8.87
C ILE A 681 7.03 14.69 -7.61
N ALA A 682 6.09 13.74 -7.65
CA ALA A 682 5.91 12.74 -6.60
C ALA A 682 6.73 11.48 -6.90
N LEU A 683 7.35 10.88 -5.88
CA LEU A 683 8.13 9.66 -5.99
C LEU A 683 7.76 8.69 -4.87
N HIS A 684 7.04 7.63 -5.23
CA HIS A 684 6.56 6.60 -4.29
C HIS A 684 6.62 5.23 -4.96
N SER A 685 6.79 4.16 -4.18
CA SER A 685 6.96 2.78 -4.68
C SER A 685 5.77 2.25 -5.48
N VAL A 686 4.56 2.74 -5.21
CA VAL A 686 3.31 2.36 -5.88
C VAL A 686 3.15 3.02 -7.26
N LEU A 687 3.90 4.10 -7.55
CA LEU A 687 3.83 4.78 -8.86
C LEU A 687 4.39 3.89 -9.97
N SER A 688 3.94 4.11 -11.21
CA SER A 688 4.45 3.36 -12.36
C SER A 688 5.94 3.65 -12.62
N THR A 689 6.66 2.73 -13.25
CA THR A 689 8.08 2.93 -13.59
C THR A 689 8.29 4.19 -14.46
N GLN A 690 7.33 4.51 -15.32
CA GLN A 690 7.38 5.71 -16.18
C GLN A 690 7.23 7.00 -15.36
N ASP A 691 6.30 7.02 -14.39
CA ASP A 691 6.10 8.17 -13.51
C ASP A 691 7.32 8.42 -12.62
N GLN A 692 7.90 7.34 -12.08
CA GLN A 692 9.14 7.42 -11.30
C GLN A 692 10.32 7.93 -12.15
N ALA A 693 10.35 7.63 -13.44
CA ALA A 693 11.41 8.08 -14.36
C ALA A 693 11.47 9.61 -14.47
N ALA A 694 10.36 10.32 -14.28
CA ALA A 694 10.31 11.79 -14.33
C ALA A 694 11.24 12.45 -13.30
N ALA A 695 11.48 11.80 -12.15
CA ALA A 695 12.37 12.31 -11.11
C ALA A 695 13.84 12.39 -11.57
N PHE A 696 14.26 11.56 -12.54
CA PHE A 696 15.64 11.49 -13.03
C PHE A 696 15.93 12.50 -14.14
N THR A 697 14.89 13.04 -14.78
CA THR A 697 15.05 14.03 -15.84
C THR A 697 15.44 15.38 -15.24
N ILE A 698 16.49 15.98 -15.78
CA ILE A 698 16.96 17.32 -15.39
C ILE A 698 16.03 18.36 -16.05
N PRO A 699 15.46 19.31 -15.29
CA PRO A 699 14.61 20.35 -15.86
C PRO A 699 15.43 21.36 -16.72
N PRO A 700 14.79 22.11 -17.63
CA PRO A 700 15.43 23.22 -18.33
C PRO A 700 16.00 24.28 -17.37
N LEU A 701 16.98 25.06 -17.85
CA LEU A 701 17.58 26.15 -17.08
C LEU A 701 16.52 27.15 -16.58
N GLY A 702 16.63 27.54 -15.32
CA GLY A 702 15.70 28.45 -14.66
C GLY A 702 14.47 27.79 -14.00
N ILE A 703 14.27 26.47 -14.19
CA ILE A 703 13.20 25.72 -13.53
C ILE A 703 13.77 24.88 -12.38
N ARG A 704 13.28 25.12 -11.15
CA ARG A 704 13.65 24.34 -9.97
C ARG A 704 12.75 23.11 -9.84
N LYS A 705 13.34 21.91 -9.84
CA LYS A 705 12.63 20.65 -9.60
C LYS A 705 12.45 20.43 -8.10
N ILE A 706 11.23 20.07 -7.69
CA ILE A 706 10.89 19.70 -6.31
C ILE A 706 10.37 18.26 -6.33
N VAL A 707 11.08 17.36 -5.67
CA VAL A 707 10.76 15.93 -5.61
C VAL A 707 10.25 15.60 -4.21
N LEU A 708 9.00 15.15 -4.12
CA LEU A 708 8.37 14.66 -2.89
C LEU A 708 8.52 13.14 -2.85
N ALA A 709 9.34 12.61 -1.94
CA ALA A 709 9.70 11.19 -1.92
C ALA A 709 9.54 10.55 -0.54
N THR A 710 9.32 9.24 -0.52
CA THR A 710 9.54 8.44 0.70
C THR A 710 10.99 7.99 0.80
N ASN A 711 11.28 7.04 1.71
CA ASN A 711 12.56 6.33 1.78
C ASN A 711 12.98 5.64 0.45
N ILE A 712 12.13 5.58 -0.58
CA ILE A 712 12.52 5.13 -1.92
C ILE A 712 13.70 5.92 -2.52
N ALA A 713 13.84 7.20 -2.17
CA ALA A 713 14.97 8.03 -2.61
C ALA A 713 16.20 7.94 -1.68
N GLU A 714 16.08 7.24 -0.55
CA GLU A 714 17.10 7.17 0.49
C GLU A 714 18.26 6.26 0.12
N THR A 715 18.00 5.17 -0.63
CA THR A 715 18.95 4.13 -1.05
C THR A 715 18.62 3.61 -2.45
N GLY A 716 19.61 3.07 -3.18
CA GLY A 716 19.41 2.43 -4.49
C GLY A 716 18.94 3.31 -5.66
N ILE A 717 18.58 4.59 -5.46
CA ILE A 717 18.17 5.52 -6.52
C ILE A 717 19.00 6.79 -6.48
N THR A 718 19.52 7.27 -7.61
CA THR A 718 20.30 8.52 -7.66
C THR A 718 19.60 9.56 -8.53
N ILE A 719 19.10 10.63 -7.90
CA ILE A 719 18.60 11.80 -8.63
C ILE A 719 19.81 12.73 -8.88
N PRO A 720 20.17 13.01 -10.14
CA PRO A 720 21.48 13.54 -10.50
C PRO A 720 21.66 15.04 -10.24
N ASP A 721 20.61 15.78 -9.90
CA ASP A 721 20.61 17.25 -9.77
C ASP A 721 20.16 17.75 -8.39
N VAL A 722 20.07 16.86 -7.39
CA VAL A 722 19.70 17.24 -6.01
C VAL A 722 20.83 18.02 -5.36
N VAL A 723 20.49 19.17 -4.79
CA VAL A 723 21.39 20.04 -4.02
C VAL A 723 20.79 20.40 -2.66
N PHE A 724 19.46 20.43 -2.56
CA PHE A 724 18.74 20.70 -1.33
C PHE A 724 18.00 19.45 -0.89
N VAL A 725 18.18 19.05 0.36
CA VAL A 725 17.42 17.97 1.00
C VAL A 725 16.64 18.54 2.16
N ILE A 726 15.35 18.21 2.23
CA ILE A 726 14.48 18.49 3.38
C ILE A 726 14.11 17.13 3.98
N ASP A 727 14.59 16.86 5.19
CA ASP A 727 14.36 15.60 5.90
C ASP A 727 13.37 15.81 7.05
N THR A 728 12.19 15.21 6.93
CA THR A 728 11.20 15.23 8.02
C THR A 728 11.59 14.37 9.22
N GLY A 729 12.59 13.49 9.07
CA GLY A 729 13.06 12.62 10.13
C GLY A 729 12.14 11.45 10.43
N ARG A 730 11.15 11.21 9.57
CA ARG A 730 10.13 10.18 9.76
C ARG A 730 10.05 9.20 8.61
N THR A 731 9.53 8.02 8.91
CA THR A 731 9.29 6.94 7.98
C THR A 731 8.16 6.05 8.49
N LYS A 732 7.43 5.39 7.59
CA LYS A 732 6.50 4.32 7.97
C LYS A 732 7.23 2.98 8.02
N GLU A 733 7.04 2.22 9.09
CA GLU A 733 7.62 0.88 9.28
C GLU A 733 6.54 -0.13 9.70
N ASN A 734 6.59 -1.33 9.14
CA ASN A 734 5.77 -2.44 9.62
C ASN A 734 6.28 -2.91 10.98
N ARG A 735 5.37 -2.96 11.96
CA ARG A 735 5.62 -3.51 13.30
C ARG A 735 4.57 -4.56 13.64
N TYR A 736 5.05 -5.65 14.22
CA TYR A 736 4.21 -6.72 14.72
C TYR A 736 3.96 -6.54 16.22
N HIS A 737 2.69 -6.50 16.59
CA HIS A 737 2.25 -6.46 17.99
C HIS A 737 1.90 -7.86 18.45
N GLU A 738 2.71 -8.41 19.37
CA GLU A 738 2.53 -9.78 19.86
C GLU A 738 1.22 -9.98 20.62
N SER A 739 0.77 -8.96 21.35
CA SER A 739 -0.46 -9.00 22.17
C SER A 739 -1.73 -9.10 21.32
N SER A 740 -1.78 -8.39 20.19
CA SER A 740 -2.92 -8.39 19.27
C SER A 740 -2.76 -9.37 18.11
N GLN A 741 -1.57 -9.95 17.91
CA GLN A 741 -1.24 -10.82 16.76
C GLN A 741 -1.50 -10.12 15.40
N MET A 742 -1.31 -8.79 15.38
CA MET A 742 -1.56 -7.94 14.22
C MET A 742 -0.29 -7.19 13.81
N SER A 743 -0.09 -7.04 12.51
CA SER A 743 0.89 -6.13 11.93
C SER A 743 0.23 -4.78 11.68
N SER A 744 0.87 -3.69 12.11
CA SER A 744 0.45 -2.33 11.81
C SER A 744 1.59 -1.58 11.12
N LEU A 745 1.24 -0.63 10.26
CA LEU A 745 2.19 0.26 9.59
C LEU A 745 2.28 1.55 10.40
N GLU A 746 3.29 1.65 11.25
CA GLU A 746 3.46 2.77 12.19
C GLU A 746 4.40 3.83 11.66
N GLU A 747 4.08 5.10 11.92
CA GLU A 747 5.00 6.20 11.68
C GLU A 747 6.02 6.31 12.82
N THR A 748 7.30 6.22 12.47
CA THR A 748 8.41 6.22 13.42
C THR A 748 9.51 7.19 12.97
N PHE A 749 10.38 7.56 13.91
CA PHE A 749 11.58 8.33 13.60
C PHE A 749 12.62 7.46 12.90
N VAL A 750 13.37 8.08 12.00
CA VAL A 750 14.49 7.42 11.30
C VAL A 750 15.68 7.18 12.22
N SER A 751 16.56 6.27 11.81
CA SER A 751 17.87 6.12 12.44
C SER A 751 18.84 7.24 12.02
N LYS A 752 19.92 7.44 12.79
CA LYS A 752 21.02 8.34 12.41
C LYS A 752 21.64 7.93 11.08
N ALA A 753 21.83 6.63 10.85
CA ALA A 753 22.30 6.12 9.57
C ALA A 753 21.40 6.56 8.40
N SER A 754 20.07 6.41 8.54
CA SER A 754 19.11 6.88 7.53
C SER A 754 19.17 8.39 7.31
N ALA A 755 19.20 9.19 8.38
CA ALA A 755 19.32 10.65 8.30
C ALA A 755 20.63 11.09 7.57
N LEU A 756 21.75 10.42 7.85
CA LEU A 756 23.02 10.66 7.15
C LEU A 756 22.96 10.26 5.68
N GLN A 757 22.25 9.18 5.33
CA GLN A 757 22.03 8.78 3.94
C GLN A 757 21.18 9.80 3.19
N ARG A 758 20.11 10.32 3.82
CA ARG A 758 19.28 11.39 3.26
C ARG A 758 20.10 12.66 3.03
N GLN A 759 20.89 13.07 4.02
CA GLN A 759 21.83 14.19 3.89
C GLN A 759 22.80 14.00 2.72
N GLY A 760 23.37 12.80 2.56
CA GLY A 760 24.30 12.47 1.47
C GLY A 760 23.70 12.56 0.06
N ARG A 761 22.38 12.76 -0.07
CA ARG A 761 21.72 12.99 -1.37
C ARG A 761 22.00 14.39 -1.92
N ALA A 762 22.26 15.38 -1.06
CA ALA A 762 22.58 16.75 -1.46
C ALA A 762 24.02 16.92 -1.96
N GLY A 763 24.98 16.18 -1.38
CA GLY A 763 26.43 16.37 -1.60
C GLY A 763 27.02 15.56 -2.76
N ARG A 764 26.26 15.23 -3.80
CA ARG A 764 26.72 14.30 -4.85
C ARG A 764 27.45 14.97 -6.00
N VAL A 765 26.94 16.11 -6.44
CA VAL A 765 27.37 16.79 -7.66
C VAL A 765 28.19 18.04 -7.34
N ARG A 766 27.84 18.67 -6.22
CA ARG A 766 28.38 19.92 -5.70
C ARG A 766 28.04 20.04 -4.21
N ASP A 767 28.54 21.09 -3.57
CA ASP A 767 28.20 21.46 -2.19
C ASP A 767 26.68 21.54 -2.02
N GLY A 768 26.18 20.89 -0.98
CA GLY A 768 24.75 20.68 -0.77
C GLY A 768 24.25 21.24 0.57
N PHE A 769 22.94 21.24 0.74
CA PHE A 769 22.28 21.71 1.96
C PHE A 769 21.25 20.69 2.44
N CYS A 770 21.25 20.39 3.73
CA CYS A 770 20.31 19.48 4.35
C CYS A 770 19.56 20.19 5.48
N PHE A 771 18.24 20.30 5.35
CA PHE A 771 17.34 20.89 6.34
C PHE A 771 16.60 19.77 7.06
N ARG A 772 16.88 19.61 8.35
CA ARG A 772 16.27 18.60 9.22
C ARG A 772 15.10 19.23 9.93
N MET A 773 13.89 18.73 9.71
CA MET A 773 12.66 19.23 10.33
C MET A 773 12.46 18.66 11.75
N TYR A 774 13.56 18.44 12.46
CA TYR A 774 13.65 17.95 13.83
C TYR A 774 14.82 18.63 14.53
N THR A 775 14.72 18.77 15.85
CA THR A 775 15.73 19.49 16.65
C THR A 775 17.06 18.74 16.68
N ARG A 776 18.14 19.47 16.99
CA ARG A 776 19.45 18.84 17.20
C ARG A 776 19.41 17.79 18.31
N ASP A 777 18.81 18.10 19.45
CA ASP A 777 18.69 17.14 20.56
C ASP A 777 17.91 15.88 20.15
N ARG A 778 16.87 16.06 19.32
CA ARG A 778 16.11 14.94 18.77
C ARG A 778 17.00 14.06 17.89
N PHE A 779 17.81 14.65 17.00
CA PHE A 779 18.77 13.90 16.17
C PHE A 779 19.78 13.13 17.03
N GLU A 780 20.30 13.75 18.09
CA GLU A 780 21.26 13.11 19.00
C GLU A 780 20.64 11.92 19.74
N SER A 781 19.32 11.96 20.01
CA SER A 781 18.54 10.85 20.61
C SER A 781 18.18 9.71 19.64
N PHE A 782 18.35 9.88 18.33
CA PHE A 782 18.04 8.82 17.35
C PHE A 782 18.91 7.57 17.57
N MET A 783 18.32 6.40 17.29
CA MET A 783 19.07 5.15 17.24
C MET A 783 20.12 5.21 16.12
N GLU A 784 21.28 4.59 16.33
CA GLU A 784 22.36 4.62 15.33
C GLU A 784 21.95 3.93 14.03
N TYR A 785 21.31 2.77 14.14
CA TYR A 785 20.83 1.94 13.03
C TYR A 785 19.38 1.51 13.27
N SER A 786 18.63 1.31 12.19
CA SER A 786 17.27 0.77 12.27
C SER A 786 17.30 -0.70 12.70
N VAL A 787 16.26 -1.13 13.43
CA VAL A 787 16.12 -2.54 13.82
C VAL A 787 15.87 -3.39 12.56
N PRO A 788 16.62 -4.49 12.36
CA PRO A 788 16.43 -5.40 11.23
C PRO A 788 14.98 -5.86 11.07
N GLU A 789 14.50 -5.91 9.84
CA GLU A 789 13.09 -6.20 9.55
C GLU A 789 12.67 -7.58 10.10
N ILE A 790 13.57 -8.57 10.03
CA ILE A 790 13.37 -9.94 10.55
C ILE A 790 13.03 -9.99 12.05
N LEU A 791 13.36 -8.95 12.83
CA LEU A 791 13.08 -8.89 14.26
C LEU A 791 11.75 -8.20 14.60
N ARG A 792 11.09 -7.57 13.63
CA ARG A 792 9.92 -6.69 13.89
C ARG A 792 8.70 -6.99 13.03
N VAL A 793 8.79 -7.93 12.07
CA VAL A 793 7.68 -8.31 11.19
C VAL A 793 7.21 -9.76 11.43
N PRO A 794 5.97 -10.10 11.04
CA PRO A 794 5.49 -11.47 11.10
C PRO A 794 6.33 -12.41 10.21
N LEU A 795 6.63 -13.62 10.70
CA LEU A 795 7.59 -14.55 10.07
C LEU A 795 6.91 -15.69 9.30
N GLU A 796 5.59 -15.71 9.13
CA GLU A 796 4.88 -16.83 8.50
C GLU A 796 5.29 -17.02 7.05
N GLU A 797 5.42 -15.93 6.30
CA GLU A 797 5.87 -15.96 4.92
C GLU A 797 7.31 -16.50 4.83
N LEU A 798 8.20 -16.07 5.73
CA LEU A 798 9.59 -16.55 5.77
C LEU A 798 9.65 -18.05 6.09
N CYS A 799 8.88 -18.50 7.09
CA CYS A 799 8.78 -19.92 7.43
C CYS A 799 8.26 -20.77 6.26
N LEU A 800 7.29 -20.27 5.48
CA LEU A 800 6.83 -20.95 4.26
C LEU A 800 7.94 -21.08 3.23
N HIS A 801 8.71 -20.02 2.99
CA HIS A 801 9.83 -20.04 2.03
C HIS A 801 10.95 -20.99 2.48
N ILE A 802 11.29 -21.04 3.77
CA ILE A 802 12.27 -21.99 4.32
C ILE A 802 11.84 -23.44 4.03
N MET A 803 10.57 -23.76 4.32
CA MET A 803 10.03 -25.10 4.06
C MET A 803 9.95 -25.41 2.56
N LYS A 804 9.59 -24.44 1.72
CA LYS A 804 9.54 -24.61 0.25
C LYS A 804 10.91 -24.94 -0.33
N CYS A 805 11.96 -24.26 0.14
CA CYS A 805 13.34 -24.52 -0.27
C CYS A 805 13.93 -25.81 0.35
N SER A 806 13.16 -26.55 1.17
CA SER A 806 13.62 -27.75 1.88
C SER A 806 14.88 -27.52 2.74
N LEU A 807 15.00 -26.32 3.33
CA LEU A 807 16.18 -25.90 4.12
C LEU A 807 16.15 -26.39 5.59
N GLY A 808 15.32 -27.39 5.88
CA GLY A 808 15.13 -27.93 7.23
C GLY A 808 14.06 -27.21 8.04
N SER A 809 14.17 -27.31 9.37
CA SER A 809 13.21 -26.67 10.27
C SER A 809 13.41 -25.15 10.30
N PRO A 810 12.33 -24.33 10.27
CA PRO A 810 12.46 -22.87 10.36
C PRO A 810 13.18 -22.38 11.61
N GLU A 811 13.02 -23.08 12.73
CA GLU A 811 13.68 -22.75 14.01
C GLU A 811 15.21 -22.87 13.91
N ASP A 812 15.70 -24.00 13.40
CA ASP A 812 17.14 -24.23 13.21
C ASP A 812 17.73 -23.29 12.13
N PHE A 813 17.00 -23.09 11.04
CA PHE A 813 17.43 -22.20 9.97
C PHE A 813 17.59 -20.75 10.45
N LEU A 814 16.56 -20.21 11.13
CA LEU A 814 16.56 -18.83 11.59
C LEU A 814 17.53 -18.58 12.75
N SER A 815 17.88 -19.62 13.52
CA SER A 815 18.93 -19.51 14.55
C SER A 815 20.31 -19.15 13.96
N ARG A 816 20.52 -19.43 12.67
CA ARG A 816 21.77 -19.16 11.95
C ARG A 816 21.76 -17.82 11.22
N ALA A 817 20.68 -17.04 11.32
CA ALA A 817 20.58 -15.69 10.77
C ALA A 817 21.60 -14.73 11.38
N LEU A 818 21.84 -13.61 10.68
CA LEU A 818 22.74 -12.56 11.15
C LEU A 818 22.29 -11.97 12.50
N ASP A 819 20.98 -11.78 12.64
CA ASP A 819 20.29 -11.47 13.88
C ASP A 819 19.12 -12.45 14.04
N PRO A 820 19.25 -13.51 14.84
CA PRO A 820 18.21 -14.51 14.98
C PRO A 820 16.97 -13.94 15.70
N PRO A 821 15.75 -14.13 15.17
CA PRO A 821 14.53 -13.74 15.85
C PRO A 821 14.29 -14.61 17.09
N GLN A 822 13.46 -14.12 18.02
CA GLN A 822 13.13 -14.86 19.23
C GLN A 822 12.38 -16.15 18.89
N GLN A 823 12.72 -17.25 19.58
CA GLN A 823 12.16 -18.57 19.31
C GLN A 823 10.63 -18.63 19.50
N GLN A 824 10.10 -17.82 20.42
CA GLN A 824 8.66 -17.68 20.63
C GLN A 824 7.93 -17.11 19.40
N VAL A 825 8.52 -16.11 18.73
CA VAL A 825 7.96 -15.51 17.50
C VAL A 825 7.91 -16.52 16.36
N ILE A 826 8.97 -17.32 16.21
CA ILE A 826 9.02 -18.42 15.22
C ILE A 826 7.95 -19.47 15.54
N GLY A 827 7.82 -19.86 16.81
CA GLY A 827 6.81 -20.82 17.26
C GLY A 827 5.38 -20.33 17.02
N ASN A 828 5.11 -19.04 17.23
CA ASN A 828 3.82 -18.41 16.94
C ASN A 828 3.50 -18.44 15.44
N ALA A 829 4.47 -18.08 14.59
CA ALA A 829 4.33 -18.14 13.14
C ALA A 829 4.04 -19.57 12.65
N MET A 830 4.78 -20.56 13.16
CA MET A 830 4.55 -21.97 12.83
C MET A 830 3.17 -22.47 13.30
N ASN A 831 2.74 -22.05 14.49
CA ASN A 831 1.40 -22.38 14.99
C ASN A 831 0.30 -21.77 14.11
N LEU A 832 0.50 -20.57 13.59
CA LEU A 832 -0.44 -19.96 12.65
C LEU A 832 -0.48 -20.73 11.32
N LEU A 833 0.66 -21.10 10.76
CA LEU A 833 0.74 -21.89 9.53
C LEU A 833 0.06 -23.27 9.67
N ARG A 834 0.20 -23.91 10.83
CA ARG A 834 -0.50 -25.17 11.15
C ARG A 834 -2.01 -24.95 11.23
N LYS A 835 -2.48 -23.88 11.90
CA LYS A 835 -3.91 -23.52 11.98
C LYS A 835 -4.52 -23.21 10.61
N ILE A 836 -3.76 -22.56 9.73
CA ILE A 836 -4.17 -22.24 8.36
C ILE A 836 -4.25 -23.51 7.49
N GLY A 837 -3.56 -24.58 7.87
CA GLY A 837 -3.43 -25.81 7.09
C GLY A 837 -2.38 -25.71 5.99
N ALA A 838 -1.43 -24.77 6.11
CA ALA A 838 -0.34 -24.57 5.17
C ALA A 838 0.84 -25.54 5.39
N CYS A 839 0.98 -26.07 6.60
CA CYS A 839 1.97 -27.10 6.94
C CYS A 839 1.32 -28.24 7.73
N GLN A 840 1.98 -29.40 7.72
CA GLN A 840 1.55 -30.57 8.48
C GLN A 840 1.64 -30.31 10.00
N LEU A 841 0.80 -31.00 10.78
CA LEU A 841 0.73 -30.80 12.24
C LEU A 841 2.00 -31.24 12.96
N ASN A 842 2.60 -32.34 12.52
CA ASN A 842 3.70 -33.02 13.22
C ASN A 842 5.07 -32.78 12.60
N GLU A 843 5.12 -32.35 11.33
CA GLU A 843 6.36 -32.13 10.59
C GLU A 843 6.34 -30.75 9.91
N PRO A 844 7.49 -30.06 9.82
CA PRO A 844 7.62 -28.80 9.08
C PRO A 844 7.65 -29.06 7.56
N LYS A 845 6.61 -29.74 7.04
CA LYS A 845 6.40 -30.01 5.63
C LYS A 845 5.17 -29.26 5.12
N LEU A 846 5.30 -28.67 3.93
CA LEU A 846 4.19 -27.95 3.29
C LEU A 846 3.08 -28.92 2.87
N THR A 847 1.84 -28.46 3.01
CA THR A 847 0.67 -29.07 2.37
C THR A 847 0.54 -28.54 0.92
N PRO A 848 -0.32 -29.14 0.08
CA PRO A 848 -0.61 -28.56 -1.24
C PRO A 848 -1.10 -27.11 -1.17
N LEU A 849 -1.94 -26.80 -0.17
CA LEU A 849 -2.34 -25.42 0.11
C LEU A 849 -1.13 -24.53 0.46
N GLY A 850 -0.21 -25.04 1.30
CA GLY A 850 1.02 -24.34 1.65
C GLY A 850 1.93 -24.05 0.46
N GLN A 851 2.02 -24.97 -0.50
CA GLN A 851 2.78 -24.77 -1.74
C GLN A 851 2.22 -23.62 -2.57
N HIS A 852 0.90 -23.56 -2.75
CA HIS A 852 0.25 -22.43 -3.42
C HIS A 852 0.41 -21.11 -2.65
N LEU A 853 0.25 -21.13 -1.31
CA LEU A 853 0.45 -19.95 -0.48
C LEU A 853 1.87 -19.39 -0.60
N ALA A 854 2.88 -20.27 -0.62
CA ALA A 854 4.28 -19.88 -0.78
C ALA A 854 4.63 -19.37 -2.20
N ALA A 855 3.75 -19.53 -3.18
CA ALA A 855 3.91 -18.95 -4.52
C ALA A 855 3.31 -17.53 -4.62
N LEU A 856 2.41 -17.17 -3.70
CA LEU A 856 1.72 -15.88 -3.71
C LEU A 856 2.49 -14.83 -2.90
N PRO A 857 2.63 -13.60 -3.42
CA PRO A 857 3.38 -12.50 -2.81
C PRO A 857 2.54 -11.72 -1.77
N VAL A 858 1.72 -12.41 -0.98
CA VAL A 858 0.76 -11.78 -0.06
C VAL A 858 0.79 -12.47 1.28
N ASN A 859 0.26 -11.80 2.31
CA ASN A 859 0.08 -12.41 3.62
C ASN A 859 -0.66 -13.75 3.51
N VAL A 860 -0.24 -14.75 4.30
CA VAL A 860 -0.79 -16.12 4.25
C VAL A 860 -2.30 -16.22 4.47
N LYS A 861 -2.89 -15.32 5.26
CA LYS A 861 -4.35 -15.26 5.47
C LYS A 861 -5.05 -14.75 4.21
N ILE A 862 -4.53 -13.67 3.63
CA ILE A 862 -5.04 -13.07 2.39
C ILE A 862 -4.86 -14.05 1.23
N GLY A 863 -3.69 -14.70 1.11
CA GLY A 863 -3.43 -15.70 0.09
C GLY A 863 -4.42 -16.85 0.14
N LYS A 864 -4.76 -17.34 1.35
CA LYS A 864 -5.77 -18.38 1.52
C LYS A 864 -7.14 -17.87 1.07
N MET A 865 -7.51 -16.67 1.47
CA MET A 865 -8.76 -16.03 1.08
C MET A 865 -8.88 -15.91 -0.45
N LEU A 866 -7.82 -15.45 -1.13
CA LEU A 866 -7.77 -15.32 -2.59
C LEU A 866 -7.87 -16.67 -3.31
N ILE A 867 -7.16 -17.70 -2.83
CA ILE A 867 -7.22 -19.06 -3.39
C ILE A 867 -8.65 -19.60 -3.28
N PHE A 868 -9.28 -19.50 -2.11
CA PHE A 868 -10.66 -19.95 -1.95
C PHE A 868 -11.67 -19.09 -2.71
N GLY A 869 -11.44 -17.77 -2.81
CA GLY A 869 -12.25 -16.88 -3.64
C GLY A 869 -12.21 -17.28 -5.12
N ALA A 870 -11.03 -17.65 -5.63
CA ALA A 870 -10.88 -18.18 -6.98
C ALA A 870 -11.59 -19.54 -7.14
N ILE A 871 -11.39 -20.48 -6.22
CA ILE A 871 -12.00 -21.82 -6.25
C ILE A 871 -13.54 -21.74 -6.19
N PHE A 872 -14.09 -20.83 -5.39
CA PHE A 872 -15.53 -20.65 -5.23
C PHE A 872 -16.17 -19.71 -6.26
N GLY A 873 -15.39 -19.18 -7.22
CA GLY A 873 -15.91 -18.30 -8.26
C GLY A 873 -16.37 -16.93 -7.74
N CYS A 874 -15.86 -16.48 -6.59
CA CYS A 874 -16.18 -15.20 -5.96
C CYS A 874 -14.93 -14.33 -5.76
N LEU A 875 -14.00 -14.37 -6.72
CA LEU A 875 -12.74 -13.63 -6.63
C LEU A 875 -12.97 -12.12 -6.58
N ASP A 876 -13.83 -11.57 -7.42
CA ASP A 876 -14.11 -10.12 -7.49
C ASP A 876 -14.55 -9.53 -6.13
N PRO A 877 -15.56 -10.06 -5.42
CA PRO A 877 -15.96 -9.55 -4.11
C PRO A 877 -14.97 -9.86 -2.98
N VAL A 878 -14.01 -10.77 -3.19
CA VAL A 878 -12.97 -11.11 -2.21
C VAL A 878 -11.73 -10.23 -2.35
N VAL A 879 -11.44 -9.78 -3.58
CA VAL A 879 -10.34 -8.85 -3.89
C VAL A 879 -10.74 -7.41 -3.60
N SER A 880 -12.02 -7.08 -3.75
CA SER A 880 -12.60 -5.78 -3.38
C SER A 880 -12.62 -5.62 -1.86
#